data_AF-A0A4P6XHW1-F1
#
_entry.id   AF-A0A4P6XHW1-F1
#
_cell.length_a   1.000
_cell.length_b   1.000
_cell.length_c   1.000
_cell.angle_alpha   90.00
_cell.angle_beta   90.00
_cell.angle_gamma   90.00
#
_symmetry.space_group_name_H-M   'P 1'
#
loop_
_entity.id
_entity.type
_entity.pdbx_description
1 polymer ?
#
loop_
_entity_poly.entity_id
_entity_poly.type
_entity_poly.pdbx_seq_one_letter_code
_entity_poly.pdbx_strand_id
1 'polypeptide(L)'
;MAGLSFTSIYVFEIISLYGKILLSAGGRTSKTPFFSHVTVCSDKLVVPLNTGGSKCAKEIMDPSHALNVGNVLLTRRGHHIKGSLILSRFHLVFSCEEEKATDKPREIWICYPMIERLSRARGTSGALSPLLIERKQDSPNEMTLSGFDRYSASHIRIICKDFTYYLFDFSNDTKCAQVYQRLSHFISLPKLNESITDFYAFEYRPNVFEADRANADWHIYNPEEEYKRQTLITPDGSNSFWRLTKLNEKYRFCSSYPDLFVVPSSVSDSVIQHAGKFRSKQRVPAVVYKHGQCENGNVIARCLQPLVGLNLQNRSLQDEKLIEGIFQTQRSEKDSLIRIKPELREQPQRNLIVDLRPVTNALAQHALGAGTENIDNYRGKSSLESVKLVRPKGSIHASQIVDKIFCNIDNIHVMRDSLNKLTKILDDLDQRPFVSKMDDMRTPSSVQHLLTKTQWLHHLSLILQAVDRIIKSVHLNNTNVLIHCSDGWDRTSQVSALAQLCLDPYFRTIEGFMVLIDKEWLSFGFKFATRNDQGGCIGAALHKQSKASSQSSPERGSADAQTTELNHCSPKEENLAPYGFGNPNHINTDNGGAKKILASFFQKAASHIKHTASTAKAGISLEISIDESGSVYKGSNERSPVFHQFLDCVYQIHRQHPSMFEFNSRFLKRLLYHSYSCQYGNFLCDSERERKSNEGLEKQTTSVWAHFLSRRSEFTNPTYDRVKNIDALFFNYSEVKWWYELYGRSDEEMNGLSNSVEKKFAELNMGANGRLNEIRLSQFDPSRDHAFSEELSRKHQLTQD
;
A
#
# COMPACT_ATOMS: atom_id res chain seq x y z
N MET A 1 11.04 -43.94 -36.96
CA MET A 1 12.18 -44.86 -36.97
C MET A 1 13.36 -44.11 -36.34
N ALA A 2 13.63 -44.41 -35.07
CA ALA A 2 14.85 -45.10 -34.60
C ALA A 2 16.10 -44.19 -34.71
N GLY A 3 16.82 -43.81 -33.66
CA GLY A 3 16.87 -44.27 -32.27
C GLY A 3 18.34 -44.39 -31.84
N LEU A 4 18.68 -43.85 -30.65
CA LEU A 4 19.69 -44.35 -29.67
C LEU A 4 21.19 -44.30 -30.09
N SER A 5 22.22 -44.15 -29.23
CA SER A 5 22.49 -43.66 -27.85
C SER A 5 23.96 -44.00 -27.50
N PHE A 6 24.50 -43.45 -26.39
CA PHE A 6 25.74 -43.81 -25.63
C PHE A 6 27.10 -43.30 -26.17
N THR A 7 28.07 -42.76 -25.41
CA THR A 7 28.20 -42.27 -24.00
C THR A 7 29.59 -41.63 -23.84
N SER A 8 29.69 -40.64 -22.94
CA SER A 8 30.75 -40.36 -21.95
C SER A 8 32.24 -40.36 -22.35
N ILE A 9 32.92 -39.22 -22.14
CA ILE A 9 34.19 -39.00 -21.40
C ILE A 9 34.74 -37.62 -21.83
N TYR A 10 35.31 -36.86 -20.87
CA TYR A 10 35.89 -35.50 -20.93
C TYR A 10 34.99 -34.32 -20.52
N VAL A 11 34.67 -34.28 -19.23
CA VAL A 11 34.51 -33.03 -18.46
C VAL A 11 35.67 -32.99 -17.45
N PHE A 12 36.80 -32.40 -17.85
CA PHE A 12 37.92 -32.09 -16.94
C PHE A 12 38.82 -31.02 -17.59
N GLU A 13 38.32 -29.79 -17.68
CA GLU A 13 39.13 -28.56 -17.77
C GLU A 13 38.20 -27.36 -17.54
N ILE A 14 38.70 -26.31 -16.89
CA ILE A 14 37.96 -25.14 -16.33
C ILE A 14 37.50 -25.30 -14.86
N ILE A 15 38.30 -25.98 -14.03
CA ILE A 15 38.47 -25.61 -12.61
C ILE A 15 39.97 -25.54 -12.32
N SER A 16 40.63 -24.51 -12.84
CA SER A 16 42.00 -24.16 -12.46
C SER A 16 42.25 -22.70 -12.81
N LEU A 17 41.66 -21.77 -12.06
CA LEU A 17 42.19 -20.39 -11.95
C LEU A 17 41.71 -19.57 -10.74
N TYR A 18 41.02 -20.16 -9.75
CA TYR A 18 40.55 -19.43 -8.55
C TYR A 18 40.97 -20.08 -7.22
N GLY A 19 42.24 -20.52 -7.14
CA GLY A 19 42.73 -21.30 -6.00
C GLY A 19 44.12 -20.96 -5.47
N LYS A 20 44.70 -19.79 -5.77
CA LYS A 20 46.04 -19.42 -5.25
C LYS A 20 46.27 -17.90 -5.06
N ILE A 21 45.56 -17.24 -4.14
CA ILE A 21 46.07 -16.07 -3.38
C ILE A 21 45.39 -16.04 -2.00
N LEU A 22 45.62 -17.05 -1.18
CA LEU A 22 45.31 -17.03 0.26
C LEU A 22 46.07 -18.18 0.90
N LEU A 23 47.32 -17.94 1.28
CA LEU A 23 48.11 -18.65 2.29
C LEU A 23 49.58 -18.18 2.20
N SER A 24 49.90 -17.05 2.84
CA SER A 24 51.24 -16.74 3.35
C SER A 24 51.18 -15.46 4.20
N ALA A 25 51.03 -15.63 5.50
CA ALA A 25 51.62 -14.81 6.58
C ALA A 25 50.83 -15.07 7.87
N GLY A 26 51.25 -16.11 8.61
CA GLY A 26 50.84 -16.31 10.00
C GLY A 26 51.68 -15.44 10.94
N GLY A 27 51.01 -14.73 11.85
CA GLY A 27 51.61 -14.04 13.00
C GLY A 27 50.61 -14.04 14.16
N ARG A 28 51.08 -14.43 15.36
CA ARG A 28 50.30 -14.97 16.49
C ARG A 28 49.54 -13.92 17.34
N THR A 29 48.30 -14.30 17.69
CA THR A 29 47.58 -14.18 18.98
C THR A 29 47.59 -12.89 19.80
N SER A 30 46.41 -12.27 19.94
CA SER A 30 45.83 -11.90 21.25
C SER A 30 44.30 -11.98 21.19
N LYS A 31 43.70 -12.76 22.09
CA LYS A 31 42.25 -12.99 22.21
C LYS A 31 41.55 -11.71 22.69
N THR A 32 40.61 -11.19 21.91
CA THR A 32 39.51 -10.31 22.36
C THR A 32 38.22 -10.78 21.67
N PRO A 33 37.08 -10.86 22.37
CA PRO A 33 35.88 -11.49 21.83
C PRO A 33 35.09 -10.52 20.93
N PHE A 34 34.79 -10.98 19.72
CA PHE A 34 33.57 -10.75 18.94
C PHE A 34 32.79 -9.45 19.23
N PHE A 35 33.14 -8.38 18.51
CA PHE A 35 32.22 -7.30 18.15
C PHE A 35 32.07 -7.30 16.63
N SER A 36 31.16 -8.14 16.11
CA SER A 36 30.77 -8.13 14.70
C SER A 36 29.36 -8.69 14.54
N HIS A 37 28.36 -7.98 15.07
CA HIS A 37 26.96 -8.09 14.61
C HIS A 37 26.20 -6.82 14.99
N VAL A 38 26.55 -5.72 14.34
CA VAL A 38 25.53 -4.74 13.94
C VAL A 38 25.20 -5.11 12.50
N THR A 39 24.17 -5.93 12.32
CA THR A 39 23.54 -6.11 11.02
C THR A 39 22.93 -4.76 10.64
N VAL A 40 23.77 -3.90 10.05
CA VAL A 40 23.30 -2.75 9.30
C VAL A 40 22.47 -3.35 8.18
N CYS A 41 21.13 -3.29 8.29
CA CYS A 41 20.25 -3.46 7.13
C CYS A 41 20.62 -2.39 6.11
N SER A 42 21.62 -2.69 5.29
CA SER A 42 22.17 -1.87 4.24
C SER A 42 21.40 -2.14 2.96
N ASP A 43 20.17 -1.63 2.91
CA ASP A 43 19.43 -1.42 1.65
C ASP A 43 19.18 0.07 1.40
N LYS A 44 20.03 0.93 1.97
CA LYS A 44 20.16 2.33 1.55
C LYS A 44 21.10 2.38 0.36
N LEU A 45 21.08 3.50 -0.36
CA LEU A 45 22.21 3.91 -1.21
C LEU A 45 23.48 4.02 -0.34
N VAL A 46 24.07 2.89 0.03
CA VAL A 46 25.51 2.78 0.05
C VAL A 46 25.82 2.53 -1.41
N VAL A 47 25.99 3.59 -2.20
CA VAL A 47 26.59 3.44 -3.53
C VAL A 47 27.99 2.90 -3.24
N PRO A 48 28.32 1.64 -3.56
CA PRO A 48 29.73 1.33 -3.70
C PRO A 48 30.17 2.19 -4.87
N LEU A 49 31.11 3.11 -4.66
CA LEU A 49 31.70 3.95 -5.70
C LEU A 49 32.55 3.14 -6.69
N ASN A 50 32.08 1.97 -7.13
CA ASN A 50 32.75 1.03 -8.02
C ASN A 50 32.07 0.83 -9.37
N THR A 51 31.12 1.69 -9.77
CA THR A 51 30.67 1.79 -11.15
C THR A 51 30.85 3.22 -11.66
N GLY A 52 32.06 3.54 -12.14
CA GLY A 52 32.35 4.52 -13.22
C GLY A 52 31.66 5.89 -13.27
N GLY A 53 31.01 6.36 -12.21
CA GLY A 53 30.13 7.53 -12.22
C GLY A 53 30.53 8.59 -11.19
N SER A 54 31.82 8.90 -11.07
CA SER A 54 32.36 9.95 -10.19
C SER A 54 31.96 11.38 -10.59
N LYS A 55 31.13 11.55 -11.64
CA LYS A 55 30.59 12.85 -12.07
C LYS A 55 29.20 13.20 -11.51
N CYS A 56 28.34 12.21 -11.23
CA CYS A 56 26.93 12.49 -10.89
C CYS A 56 26.75 13.10 -9.48
N ALA A 57 27.54 12.66 -8.49
CA ALA A 57 27.48 13.23 -7.13
C ALA A 57 28.01 14.68 -7.05
N LYS A 58 28.85 15.11 -8.00
CA LYS A 58 29.39 16.48 -8.07
C LYS A 58 28.45 17.48 -8.76
N GLU A 59 27.54 17.02 -9.61
CA GLU A 59 26.56 17.88 -10.29
C GLU A 59 25.25 18.05 -9.48
N ILE A 60 24.92 17.11 -8.59
CA ILE A 60 23.74 17.20 -7.69
C ILE A 60 23.92 18.26 -6.58
N MET A 61 25.16 18.67 -6.31
CA MET A 61 25.49 19.71 -5.33
C MET A 61 25.97 20.96 -6.06
N ASP A 62 25.05 21.80 -6.51
CA ASP A 62 25.40 23.20 -6.82
C ASP A 62 25.91 23.85 -5.52
N PRO A 63 27.20 24.22 -5.43
CA PRO A 63 27.78 24.76 -4.20
C PRO A 63 27.16 26.10 -3.77
N SER A 64 26.47 26.80 -4.69
CA SER A 64 25.88 28.11 -4.43
C SER A 64 24.67 28.07 -3.49
N HIS A 65 24.01 26.90 -3.34
CA HIS A 65 22.79 26.74 -2.55
C HIS A 65 22.87 25.69 -1.43
N ALA A 66 23.92 24.87 -1.38
CA ALA A 66 24.06 23.82 -0.38
C ALA A 66 24.50 24.37 1.00
N LEU A 67 23.76 24.05 2.07
CA LEU A 67 24.19 24.36 3.44
C LEU A 67 25.01 23.19 3.98
N ASN A 68 26.30 23.41 4.26
CA ASN A 68 27.16 22.43 4.91
C ASN A 68 27.35 22.78 6.40
N VAL A 69 26.99 21.86 7.28
CA VAL A 69 27.11 21.99 8.73
C VAL A 69 28.01 20.86 9.25
N GLY A 70 29.26 21.21 9.57
CA GLY A 70 30.19 20.28 10.21
C GLY A 70 29.92 20.09 11.70
N ASN A 71 30.55 19.06 12.28
CA ASN A 71 30.48 18.73 13.71
C ASN A 71 29.03 18.49 14.19
N VAL A 72 28.34 17.59 13.50
CA VAL A 72 27.00 17.10 13.85
C VAL A 72 27.13 15.67 14.34
N LEU A 73 26.40 15.32 15.40
CA LEU A 73 26.36 13.96 15.92
C LEU A 73 25.04 13.29 15.52
N LEU A 74 25.14 12.24 14.71
CA LEU A 74 24.01 11.37 14.39
C LEU A 74 23.88 10.30 15.46
N THR A 75 22.72 10.28 16.13
CA THR A 75 22.31 9.21 17.02
C THR A 75 21.29 8.31 16.31
N ARG A 76 21.59 7.01 16.23
CA ARG A 76 20.68 6.01 15.64
C ARG A 76 20.90 4.64 16.28
N ARG A 77 19.82 4.01 16.78
CA ARG A 77 19.87 2.67 17.41
C ARG A 77 20.94 2.55 18.49
N GLY A 78 21.05 3.56 19.35
CA GLY A 78 22.07 3.62 20.42
C GLY A 78 23.51 3.85 19.95
N HIS A 79 23.76 4.02 18.65
CA HIS A 79 25.07 4.37 18.11
C HIS A 79 25.15 5.87 17.86
N HIS A 80 26.31 6.45 18.18
CA HIS A 80 26.61 7.86 17.97
C HIS A 80 27.71 7.97 16.92
N ILE A 81 27.46 8.73 15.86
CA ILE A 81 28.36 8.86 14.70
C ILE A 81 28.58 10.34 14.44
N LYS A 82 29.84 10.79 14.51
CA LYS A 82 30.21 12.17 14.22
C LYS A 82 30.37 12.36 12.72
N GLY A 83 29.97 13.53 12.22
CA GLY A 83 30.04 13.82 10.80
C GLY A 83 29.64 15.25 10.45
N SER A 84 29.38 15.45 9.15
CA SER A 84 28.87 16.71 8.60
C SER A 84 27.53 16.49 7.89
N LEU A 85 26.63 17.45 8.02
CA LEU A 85 25.31 17.45 7.42
C LEU A 85 25.25 18.43 6.26
N ILE A 86 24.83 17.96 5.09
CA ILE A 86 24.72 18.75 3.86
C ILE A 86 23.25 18.78 3.44
N LEU A 87 22.70 19.98 3.26
CA LEU A 87 21.34 20.18 2.75
C LEU A 87 21.45 20.67 1.30
N SER A 88 20.98 19.84 0.37
CA SER A 88 20.84 20.18 -1.05
C SER A 88 19.37 20.54 -1.38
N ARG A 89 19.04 20.76 -2.66
CA ARG A 89 17.66 21.05 -3.09
C ARG A 89 16.68 19.89 -2.83
N PHE A 90 17.14 18.63 -2.90
CA PHE A 90 16.27 17.45 -2.82
C PHE A 90 16.65 16.43 -1.73
N HIS A 91 17.88 16.52 -1.22
CA HIS A 91 18.44 15.54 -0.32
C HIS A 91 19.07 16.19 0.90
N LEU A 92 18.86 15.55 2.05
CA LEU A 92 19.71 15.64 3.21
C LEU A 92 20.79 14.56 3.10
N VAL A 93 22.06 14.96 3.15
CA VAL A 93 23.20 14.04 3.11
C VAL A 93 23.97 14.18 4.42
N PHE A 94 24.15 13.07 5.14
CA PHE A 94 25.04 13.01 6.30
C PHE A 94 26.30 12.24 5.92
N SER A 95 27.46 12.88 6.01
CA SER A 95 28.76 12.30 5.72
C SER A 95 29.48 12.00 7.03
N CYS A 96 29.80 10.72 7.27
CA CYS A 96 30.49 10.28 8.48
C CYS A 96 31.95 10.74 8.47
N GLU A 97 32.45 11.21 9.61
CA GLU A 97 33.86 11.55 9.80
C GLU A 97 34.67 10.24 9.96
N GLU A 98 35.67 10.01 9.11
CA GLU A 98 36.48 8.78 9.14
C GLU A 98 37.70 8.90 10.05
N GLU A 99 38.09 7.78 10.67
CA GLU A 99 39.30 7.68 11.50
C GLU A 99 40.60 7.57 10.68
N LYS A 100 40.52 7.27 9.36
CA LYS A 100 41.68 7.07 8.47
C LYS A 100 41.51 7.81 7.15
N ALA A 101 42.53 8.56 6.73
CA ALA A 101 42.48 9.48 5.58
C ALA A 101 42.43 8.81 4.17
N THR A 102 42.42 7.48 4.08
CA THR A 102 42.56 6.74 2.80
C THR A 102 41.25 6.19 2.25
N ASP A 103 40.17 6.16 3.04
CA ASP A 103 38.87 5.67 2.60
C ASP A 103 37.96 6.83 2.16
N LYS A 104 36.91 6.50 1.39
CA LYS A 104 35.90 7.48 1.00
C LYS A 104 34.83 7.55 2.09
N PRO A 105 34.46 8.75 2.56
CA PRO A 105 33.53 8.90 3.67
C PRO A 105 32.19 8.21 3.37
N ARG A 106 31.71 7.43 4.35
CA ARG A 106 30.39 6.80 4.27
C ARG A 106 29.29 7.86 4.37
N GLU A 107 28.37 7.85 3.41
CA GLU A 107 27.28 8.82 3.35
C GLU A 107 25.91 8.18 3.57
N ILE A 108 25.00 8.94 4.17
CA ILE A 108 23.58 8.61 4.31
C ILE A 108 22.78 9.65 3.54
N TRP A 109 22.06 9.20 2.52
CA TRP A 109 21.22 10.04 1.67
C TRP A 109 19.74 9.87 2.04
N ILE A 110 19.06 10.98 2.32
CA ILE A 110 17.63 11.01 2.64
C ILE A 110 16.98 12.03 1.70
N CYS A 111 16.14 11.58 0.77
CA CYS A 111 15.35 12.49 -0.04
C CYS A 111 14.20 13.09 0.78
N TYR A 112 13.91 14.36 0.55
CA TYR A 112 12.93 15.11 1.34
C TYR A 112 11.51 14.50 1.38
N PRO A 113 10.96 13.95 0.28
CA PRO A 113 9.64 13.32 0.29
C PRO A 113 9.53 12.09 1.22
N MET A 114 10.66 11.48 1.61
CA MET A 114 10.69 10.37 2.57
C MET A 114 10.53 10.82 4.01
N ILE A 115 10.76 12.10 4.33
CA ILE A 115 10.65 12.60 5.70
C ILE A 115 9.17 12.80 6.04
N GLU A 116 8.62 11.93 6.89
CA GLU A 116 7.25 12.02 7.34
C GLU A 116 7.08 13.09 8.43
N ARG A 117 8.00 13.10 9.40
CA ARG A 117 7.96 14.02 10.54
C ARG A 117 9.32 14.63 10.81
N LEU A 118 9.28 15.90 11.19
CA LEU A 118 10.43 16.70 11.56
C LEU A 118 10.13 17.38 12.89
N SER A 119 11.00 17.25 13.88
CA SER A 119 10.88 18.00 15.14
C SER A 119 12.21 18.56 15.59
N ARG A 120 12.17 19.72 16.25
CA ARG A 120 13.32 20.33 16.92
C ARG A 120 13.02 20.44 18.41
N ALA A 121 14.00 20.15 19.25
CA ALA A 121 13.92 20.41 20.68
C ALA A 121 15.28 20.86 21.23
N ARG A 122 15.26 21.56 22.36
CA ARG A 122 16.45 21.90 23.14
C ARG A 122 16.90 20.71 23.99
N GLY A 123 18.18 20.66 24.31
CA GLY A 123 18.80 19.57 25.04
C GLY A 123 19.37 18.48 24.13
N THR A 124 20.18 17.61 24.72
CA THR A 124 20.94 16.56 24.02
C THR A 124 20.20 15.22 24.05
N SER A 125 20.50 14.35 23.09
CA SER A 125 20.08 12.93 23.11
C SER A 125 20.37 12.21 24.43
N GLY A 126 21.45 12.58 25.15
CA GLY A 126 21.86 11.95 26.41
C GLY A 126 20.94 12.24 27.60
N ALA A 127 20.19 13.35 27.56
CA ALA A 127 19.25 13.72 28.63
C ALA A 127 17.94 12.91 28.62
N LEU A 128 17.65 12.18 27.53
CA LEU A 128 16.47 11.31 27.41
C LEU A 128 16.70 9.89 28.00
N SER A 129 17.90 9.62 28.52
CA SER A 129 18.28 8.39 29.22
C SER A 129 18.68 8.69 30.67
N PRO A 130 17.78 8.54 31.66
CA PRO A 130 18.10 8.79 33.07
C PRO A 130 19.23 7.91 33.64
N LEU A 131 19.56 6.80 32.97
CA LEU A 131 20.47 5.76 33.45
C LEU A 131 21.95 5.96 33.09
N LEU A 132 22.32 7.00 32.34
CA LEU A 132 23.73 7.28 32.02
C LEU A 132 24.41 8.19 33.05
N ILE A 133 23.69 8.71 34.04
CA ILE A 133 24.25 9.59 35.08
C ILE A 133 25.08 8.80 36.12
N GLU A 134 24.95 7.47 36.18
CA GLU A 134 25.73 6.62 37.11
C GLU A 134 26.86 5.80 36.47
N ARG A 135 27.22 6.04 35.19
CA ARG A 135 28.47 5.46 34.69
C ARG A 135 29.64 6.33 35.12
N LYS A 136 30.43 5.81 36.06
CA LYS A 136 31.81 6.28 36.36
C LYS A 136 32.53 6.61 35.05
N GLN A 137 33.29 7.70 35.07
CA GLN A 137 34.02 8.35 33.97
C GLN A 137 35.06 7.49 33.20
N ASP A 138 35.04 6.16 33.34
CA ASP A 138 36.05 5.27 32.76
C ASP A 138 35.45 4.32 31.70
N SER A 139 34.88 4.88 30.63
CA SER A 139 34.64 4.13 29.40
C SER A 139 35.26 4.86 28.19
N PRO A 140 36.12 4.23 27.35
CA PRO A 140 36.91 4.94 26.34
C PRO A 140 36.13 5.50 25.15
N ASN A 141 34.80 5.38 25.13
CA ASN A 141 33.95 5.62 23.96
C ASN A 141 32.84 6.67 24.20
N GLU A 142 33.04 7.63 25.11
CA GLU A 142 32.20 8.85 25.14
C GLU A 142 32.71 9.85 24.09
N MET A 143 32.20 9.72 22.85
CA MET A 143 32.39 10.75 21.82
C MET A 143 31.65 12.03 22.24
N THR A 144 32.38 12.96 22.83
CA THR A 144 31.89 14.30 23.18
C THR A 144 32.18 15.25 22.01
N LEU A 145 31.16 16.01 21.58
CA LEU A 145 31.41 17.12 20.64
C LEU A 145 32.38 18.11 21.30
N SER A 146 33.35 18.64 20.54
CA SER A 146 34.23 19.70 21.02
C SER A 146 33.40 20.98 21.29
N GLY A 147 33.48 21.54 22.50
CA GLY A 147 32.70 22.75 22.88
C GLY A 147 31.23 22.47 23.22
N PHE A 148 30.91 21.23 23.61
CA PHE A 148 29.55 20.79 23.93
C PHE A 148 29.09 21.29 25.30
N ASP A 149 28.34 22.39 25.30
CA ASP A 149 27.55 22.81 26.45
C ASP A 149 26.16 22.16 26.39
N ARG A 150 25.82 21.38 27.43
CA ARG A 150 24.54 20.64 27.52
C ARG A 150 23.33 21.57 27.58
N TYR A 151 23.51 22.83 27.96
CA TYR A 151 22.44 23.82 28.07
C TYR A 151 22.08 24.48 26.73
N SER A 152 23.07 24.67 25.84
CA SER A 152 22.91 25.31 24.52
C SER A 152 22.78 24.33 23.35
N ALA A 153 22.97 23.04 23.59
CA ALA A 153 22.75 21.99 22.60
C ALA A 153 21.27 21.82 22.24
N SER A 154 21.01 21.55 20.97
CA SER A 154 19.67 21.25 20.44
C SER A 154 19.77 20.14 19.41
N HIS A 155 18.65 19.45 19.18
CA HIS A 155 18.60 18.34 18.24
C HIS A 155 17.45 18.48 17.24
N ILE A 156 17.66 17.89 16.06
CA ILE A 156 16.63 17.68 15.05
C ILE A 156 16.36 16.19 14.96
N ARG A 157 15.09 15.84 15.01
CA ARG A 157 14.62 14.47 14.87
C ARG A 157 13.85 14.32 13.57
N ILE A 158 14.19 13.27 12.84
CA ILE A 158 13.63 12.93 11.53
C ILE A 158 13.04 11.54 11.62
N ILE A 159 11.76 11.42 11.27
CA ILE A 159 11.04 10.15 11.13
C ILE A 159 10.71 9.98 9.65
N CYS A 160 11.20 8.92 9.04
CA CYS A 160 10.99 8.64 7.62
C CYS A 160 9.87 7.62 7.38
N LYS A 161 9.27 7.68 6.18
CA LYS A 161 8.19 6.80 5.72
C LYS A 161 8.63 5.34 5.51
N ASP A 162 9.94 5.07 5.52
CA ASP A 162 10.55 3.74 5.49
C ASP A 162 10.91 3.20 6.88
N PHE A 163 10.34 3.77 7.94
CA PHE A 163 10.59 3.37 9.33
C PHE A 163 12.05 3.52 9.75
N THR A 164 12.76 4.49 9.15
CA THR A 164 14.07 4.91 9.61
C THR A 164 13.97 6.17 10.44
N TYR A 165 14.71 6.18 11.55
CA TYR A 165 14.68 7.24 12.54
C TYR A 165 16.09 7.82 12.70
N TYR A 166 16.20 9.15 12.66
CA TYR A 166 17.46 9.85 12.82
C TYR A 166 17.31 10.96 13.84
N LEU A 167 18.34 11.10 14.68
CA LEU A 167 18.46 12.19 15.63
C LEU A 167 19.81 12.86 15.40
N PHE A 168 19.79 14.13 15.04
CA PHE A 168 20.99 14.94 14.79
C PHE A 168 21.15 15.93 15.93
N ASP A 169 22.19 15.76 16.74
CA ASP A 169 22.56 16.69 17.79
C ASP A 169 23.51 17.77 17.24
N PHE A 170 23.26 19.02 17.61
CA PHE A 170 24.03 20.19 17.20
C PHE A 170 24.65 20.85 18.42
N SER A 171 25.85 21.40 18.25
CA SER A 171 26.58 22.10 19.31
C SER A 171 25.95 23.43 19.75
N ASN A 172 25.05 24.00 18.94
CA ASN A 172 24.43 25.31 19.19
C ASN A 172 23.00 25.34 18.63
N ASP A 173 22.05 25.81 19.44
CA ASP A 173 20.65 26.04 19.09
C ASP A 173 20.46 26.90 17.83
N THR A 174 21.29 27.93 17.60
CA THR A 174 21.20 28.77 16.40
C THR A 174 21.46 27.97 15.12
N LYS A 175 22.47 27.09 15.11
CA LYS A 175 22.76 26.21 13.97
C LYS A 175 21.61 25.23 13.74
N CYS A 176 21.11 24.64 14.83
CA CYS A 176 19.94 23.75 14.79
C CYS A 176 18.71 24.45 14.20
N ALA A 177 18.41 25.67 14.64
CA ALA A 177 17.29 26.47 14.15
C ALA A 177 17.41 26.77 12.64
N GLN A 178 18.59 27.17 12.17
CA GLN A 178 18.85 27.44 10.76
C GLN A 178 18.66 26.20 9.89
N VAL A 179 19.21 25.05 10.33
CA VAL A 179 19.03 23.76 9.62
C VAL A 179 17.56 23.37 9.59
N TYR A 180 16.85 23.47 10.71
CA TYR A 180 15.43 23.13 10.80
C TYR A 180 14.56 24.01 9.87
N GLN A 181 14.81 25.33 9.81
CA GLN A 181 14.10 26.25 8.91
C GLN A 181 14.36 25.93 7.43
N ARG A 182 15.64 25.75 7.05
CA ARG A 182 16.03 25.38 5.66
C ARG A 182 15.43 24.04 5.25
N LEU A 183 15.52 23.04 6.12
CA LEU A 183 14.98 21.71 5.88
C LEU A 183 13.45 21.76 5.72
N SER A 184 12.76 22.49 6.60
CA SER A 184 11.30 22.71 6.52
C SER A 184 10.89 23.34 5.19
N HIS A 185 11.65 24.36 4.74
CA HIS A 185 11.41 25.04 3.47
C HIS A 185 11.57 24.11 2.27
N PHE A 186 12.70 23.40 2.14
CA PHE A 186 12.93 22.52 1.00
C PHE A 186 11.95 21.35 0.93
N ILE A 187 11.62 20.72 2.07
CA ILE A 187 10.65 19.62 2.08
C ILE A 187 9.27 20.10 1.63
N SER A 188 8.87 21.31 2.05
CA SER A 188 7.54 21.85 1.80
C SER A 188 7.43 22.57 0.45
N LEU A 189 8.54 22.79 -0.26
CA LEU A 189 8.59 23.58 -1.48
C LEU A 189 7.56 23.14 -2.55
N PRO A 190 7.44 21.84 -2.90
CA PRO A 190 6.48 21.41 -3.92
C PRO A 190 5.03 21.69 -3.52
N LYS A 191 4.74 21.64 -2.22
CA LYS A 191 3.41 21.88 -1.67
C LYS A 191 3.08 23.36 -1.52
N LEU A 192 4.08 24.20 -1.23
CA LEU A 192 3.93 25.65 -1.14
C LEU A 192 3.71 26.28 -2.52
N ASN A 193 4.40 25.77 -3.55
CA ASN A 193 4.26 26.24 -4.92
C ASN A 193 3.12 25.55 -5.69
N GLU A 194 2.51 24.52 -5.10
CA GLU A 194 1.52 23.66 -5.76
C GLU A 194 2.00 23.11 -7.11
N SER A 195 3.30 22.84 -7.23
CA SER A 195 3.93 22.40 -8.47
C SER A 195 4.61 21.04 -8.31
N ILE A 196 4.29 20.11 -9.21
CA ILE A 196 4.97 18.81 -9.27
C ILE A 196 6.40 18.93 -9.81
N THR A 197 6.73 20.01 -10.53
CA THR A 197 8.06 20.21 -11.12
C THR A 197 9.13 20.48 -10.07
N ASP A 198 8.72 20.83 -8.85
CA ASP A 198 9.62 21.01 -7.71
C ASP A 198 10.05 19.69 -7.05
N PHE A 199 9.53 18.54 -7.52
CA PHE A 199 10.04 17.23 -7.10
C PHE A 199 11.30 16.83 -7.84
N TYR A 200 12.13 16.01 -7.18
CA TYR A 200 13.38 15.50 -7.75
C TYR A 200 13.18 14.76 -9.07
N ALA A 201 12.01 14.15 -9.31
CA ALA A 201 11.68 13.48 -10.56
C ALA A 201 11.97 14.29 -11.84
N PHE A 202 11.86 15.62 -11.78
CA PHE A 202 12.06 16.52 -12.93
C PHE A 202 13.51 16.95 -13.13
N GLU A 203 14.35 16.81 -12.10
CA GLU A 203 15.80 17.08 -12.19
C GLU A 203 16.63 15.78 -12.25
N TYR A 204 16.02 14.64 -11.91
CA TYR A 204 16.68 13.36 -11.89
C TYR A 204 17.20 12.96 -13.27
N ARG A 205 18.48 12.56 -13.31
CA ARG A 205 19.13 12.03 -14.49
C ARG A 205 19.33 10.51 -14.33
N PRO A 206 18.76 9.68 -15.22
CA PRO A 206 18.93 8.25 -15.15
C PRO A 206 20.40 7.88 -15.33
N ASN A 207 20.83 6.81 -14.67
CA ASN A 207 22.17 6.25 -14.93
C ASN A 207 22.22 5.59 -16.32
N VAL A 208 23.41 5.20 -16.78
CA VAL A 208 23.60 4.60 -18.12
C VAL A 208 22.65 3.42 -18.38
N PHE A 209 22.49 2.52 -17.41
CA PHE A 209 21.64 1.33 -17.56
C PHE A 209 20.14 1.67 -17.58
N GLU A 210 19.73 2.70 -16.84
CA GLU A 210 18.36 3.19 -16.84
C GLU A 210 18.05 3.98 -18.12
N ALA A 211 19.02 4.75 -18.63
CA ALA A 211 18.88 5.57 -19.83
C ALA A 211 18.61 4.70 -21.08
N ASP A 212 19.24 3.53 -21.17
CA ASP A 212 19.00 2.56 -22.25
C ASP A 212 17.55 2.05 -22.31
N ARG A 213 16.79 2.20 -21.22
CA ARG A 213 15.42 1.68 -21.06
C ARG A 213 14.36 2.78 -20.89
N ALA A 214 14.77 3.99 -20.49
CA ALA A 214 13.93 5.08 -20.00
C ALA A 214 12.68 5.43 -20.83
N ASN A 215 12.73 5.28 -22.16
CA ASN A 215 11.60 5.60 -23.05
C ASN A 215 10.63 4.42 -23.27
N ALA A 216 11.12 3.17 -23.29
CA ALA A 216 10.25 2.01 -23.51
C ALA A 216 9.41 1.70 -22.25
N ASP A 217 9.94 2.04 -21.09
CA ASP A 217 9.39 1.65 -19.79
C ASP A 217 8.15 2.44 -19.36
N TRP A 218 7.88 3.60 -19.96
CA TRP A 218 6.61 4.33 -19.75
C TRP A 218 5.42 3.62 -20.42
N HIS A 219 5.69 2.73 -21.39
CA HIS A 219 4.67 2.06 -22.18
C HIS A 219 4.58 0.56 -21.87
N ILE A 220 5.03 0.13 -20.69
CA ILE A 220 4.92 -1.26 -20.25
C ILE A 220 3.46 -1.71 -20.14
N TYR A 221 2.57 -0.80 -19.77
CA TYR A 221 1.13 -1.01 -19.78
C TYR A 221 0.50 -0.36 -21.01
N ASN A 222 -0.04 -1.20 -21.88
CA ASN A 222 -0.97 -0.80 -22.94
C ASN A 222 -2.35 -1.40 -22.62
N PRO A 223 -3.40 -0.58 -22.41
CA PRO A 223 -4.73 -1.08 -22.08
C PRO A 223 -5.28 -2.08 -23.12
N GLU A 224 -5.12 -1.81 -24.41
CA GLU A 224 -5.64 -2.68 -25.46
C GLU A 224 -4.93 -4.04 -25.47
N GLU A 225 -3.60 -4.05 -25.37
CA GLU A 225 -2.83 -5.30 -25.36
C GLU A 225 -3.11 -6.13 -24.10
N GLU A 226 -3.27 -5.50 -22.94
CA GLU A 226 -3.62 -6.22 -21.71
C GLU A 226 -5.04 -6.80 -21.78
N TYR A 227 -6.02 -6.07 -22.31
CA TYR A 227 -7.37 -6.59 -22.47
C TYR A 227 -7.47 -7.66 -23.58
N LYS A 228 -6.64 -7.59 -24.63
CA LYS A 228 -6.48 -8.67 -25.62
C LYS A 228 -5.88 -9.92 -24.98
N ARG A 229 -4.83 -9.78 -24.16
CA ARG A 229 -4.21 -10.91 -23.42
C ARG A 229 -5.23 -11.67 -22.58
N GLN A 230 -6.17 -10.95 -21.96
CA GLN A 230 -7.23 -11.53 -21.15
C GLN A 230 -8.45 -12.01 -21.95
N THR A 231 -8.42 -12.01 -23.28
CA THR A 231 -9.54 -12.41 -24.15
C THR A 231 -10.83 -11.60 -23.93
N LEU A 232 -10.70 -10.37 -23.45
CA LEU A 232 -11.81 -9.43 -23.36
C LEU A 232 -12.07 -8.76 -24.71
N ILE A 233 -11.05 -8.59 -25.56
CA ILE A 233 -11.17 -7.96 -26.87
C ILE A 233 -10.58 -8.89 -27.92
N THR A 234 -11.30 -9.07 -29.03
CA THR A 234 -10.79 -9.84 -30.18
C THR A 234 -10.09 -8.91 -31.19
N PRO A 235 -9.00 -9.37 -31.84
CA PRO A 235 -8.27 -8.55 -32.84
C PRO A 235 -9.09 -8.17 -34.07
N ASP A 236 -10.09 -8.99 -34.42
CA ASP A 236 -10.97 -8.84 -35.59
C ASP A 236 -12.22 -7.99 -35.33
N GLY A 237 -12.51 -7.67 -34.06
CA GLY A 237 -13.68 -6.88 -33.64
C GLY A 237 -15.04 -7.56 -33.88
N SER A 238 -15.09 -8.71 -34.56
CA SER A 238 -16.30 -9.50 -34.79
C SER A 238 -16.57 -10.46 -33.61
N ASN A 239 -17.81 -10.53 -33.14
CA ASN A 239 -18.29 -11.48 -32.11
C ASN A 239 -17.77 -11.32 -30.67
N SER A 240 -17.12 -10.21 -30.29
CA SER A 240 -16.76 -10.00 -28.87
C SER A 240 -17.96 -9.61 -27.99
N PHE A 241 -18.14 -10.30 -26.85
CA PHE A 241 -19.12 -9.94 -25.82
C PHE A 241 -18.80 -8.64 -25.09
N TRP A 242 -17.57 -8.14 -25.23
CA TRP A 242 -17.08 -6.92 -24.62
C TRP A 242 -16.52 -5.95 -25.66
N ARG A 243 -16.53 -4.66 -25.32
CA ARG A 243 -15.95 -3.58 -26.12
C ARG A 243 -15.19 -2.60 -25.25
N LEU A 244 -14.20 -1.93 -25.84
CA LEU A 244 -13.65 -0.70 -25.28
C LEU A 244 -14.59 0.45 -25.57
N THR A 245 -14.95 1.20 -24.54
CA THR A 245 -15.62 2.49 -24.73
C THR A 245 -14.60 3.61 -24.83
N LYS A 246 -14.82 4.53 -25.78
CA LYS A 246 -14.08 5.80 -25.92
C LYS A 246 -14.80 6.96 -25.24
N LEU A 247 -15.86 6.69 -24.47
CA LEU A 247 -16.64 7.71 -23.76
C LEU A 247 -15.78 8.63 -22.89
N ASN A 248 -14.65 8.12 -22.37
CA ASN A 248 -13.77 8.84 -21.47
C ASN A 248 -12.44 9.30 -22.09
N GLU A 249 -12.28 9.28 -23.41
CA GLU A 249 -11.02 9.62 -24.10
C GLU A 249 -10.44 10.99 -23.71
N LYS A 250 -11.31 11.96 -23.40
CA LYS A 250 -10.94 13.31 -22.93
C LYS A 250 -11.16 13.51 -21.43
N TYR A 251 -11.36 12.45 -20.67
CA TYR A 251 -11.62 12.44 -19.22
C TYR A 251 -12.82 13.31 -18.76
N ARG A 252 -13.75 13.62 -19.67
CA ARG A 252 -14.93 14.45 -19.39
C ARG A 252 -16.03 13.67 -18.69
N PHE A 253 -16.09 12.35 -18.90
CA PHE A 253 -17.10 11.49 -18.29
C PHE A 253 -16.71 11.08 -16.87
N CYS A 254 -15.46 10.71 -16.64
CA CYS A 254 -14.95 10.43 -15.32
C CYS A 254 -13.46 10.80 -15.25
N SER A 255 -13.16 11.87 -14.52
CA SER A 255 -11.80 12.44 -14.44
C SER A 255 -10.77 11.54 -13.75
N SER A 256 -11.20 10.45 -13.11
CA SER A 256 -10.34 9.55 -12.34
C SER A 256 -10.30 8.12 -12.90
N TYR A 257 -11.06 7.84 -13.97
CA TYR A 257 -10.96 6.60 -14.74
C TYR A 257 -9.95 6.77 -15.88
N PRO A 258 -9.45 5.65 -16.43
CA PRO A 258 -8.66 5.67 -17.65
C PRO A 258 -9.47 6.23 -18.82
N ASP A 259 -8.77 6.65 -19.87
CA ASP A 259 -9.38 7.09 -21.13
C ASP A 259 -10.20 5.98 -21.82
N LEU A 260 -9.74 4.73 -21.68
CA LEU A 260 -10.34 3.52 -22.23
C LEU A 260 -10.65 2.52 -21.10
N PHE A 261 -11.85 1.95 -21.12
CA PHE A 261 -12.23 0.86 -20.21
C PHE A 261 -13.23 -0.09 -20.86
N VAL A 262 -13.32 -1.31 -20.32
CA VAL A 262 -14.13 -2.40 -20.90
C VAL A 262 -15.54 -2.42 -20.34
N VAL A 263 -16.52 -2.55 -21.25
CA VAL A 263 -17.96 -2.64 -20.97
C VAL A 263 -18.61 -3.69 -21.88
N PRO A 264 -19.80 -4.22 -21.55
CA PRO A 264 -20.50 -5.16 -22.42
C PRO A 264 -20.83 -4.56 -23.79
N SER A 265 -20.68 -5.34 -24.86
CA SER A 265 -21.03 -4.92 -26.23
C SER A 265 -22.52 -4.61 -26.39
N SER A 266 -23.38 -5.24 -25.57
CA SER A 266 -24.83 -5.03 -25.55
C SER A 266 -25.27 -3.68 -24.95
N VAL A 267 -24.35 -2.95 -24.30
CA VAL A 267 -24.65 -1.69 -23.61
C VAL A 267 -24.04 -0.53 -24.39
N SER A 268 -24.85 0.48 -24.74
CA SER A 268 -24.39 1.67 -25.48
C SER A 268 -23.77 2.74 -24.56
N ASP A 269 -22.95 3.63 -25.12
CA ASP A 269 -22.34 4.73 -24.36
C ASP A 269 -23.37 5.69 -23.75
N SER A 270 -24.54 5.86 -24.38
CA SER A 270 -25.65 6.64 -23.81
C SER A 270 -26.19 6.02 -22.52
N VAL A 271 -26.33 4.68 -22.46
CA VAL A 271 -26.73 3.99 -21.23
C VAL A 271 -25.67 4.20 -20.14
N ILE A 272 -24.39 4.08 -20.49
CA ILE A 272 -23.27 4.30 -19.55
C ILE A 272 -23.26 5.73 -19.02
N GLN A 273 -23.51 6.72 -19.88
CA GLN A 273 -23.56 8.13 -19.48
C GLN A 273 -24.66 8.40 -18.45
N HIS A 274 -25.82 7.76 -18.60
CA HIS A 274 -26.93 7.86 -17.64
C HIS A 274 -26.67 7.04 -16.37
N ALA A 275 -26.10 5.84 -16.48
CA ALA A 275 -25.66 5.04 -15.33
C ALA A 275 -24.63 5.80 -14.48
N GLY A 276 -23.73 6.54 -15.12
CA GLY A 276 -22.73 7.37 -14.46
C GLY A 276 -23.33 8.40 -13.51
N LYS A 277 -24.51 8.96 -13.80
CA LYS A 277 -25.21 9.89 -12.89
C LYS A 277 -25.64 9.23 -11.58
N PHE A 278 -25.81 7.92 -11.57
CA PHE A 278 -26.18 7.12 -10.41
C PHE A 278 -24.97 6.56 -9.66
N ARG A 279 -23.75 6.68 -10.19
CA ARG A 279 -22.52 6.19 -9.56
C ARG A 279 -21.71 7.36 -9.05
N SER A 280 -21.23 7.27 -7.80
CA SER A 280 -20.42 8.35 -7.22
C SER A 280 -19.23 8.65 -8.13
N LYS A 281 -19.01 9.95 -8.42
CA LYS A 281 -17.97 10.47 -9.33
C LYS A 281 -17.97 9.83 -10.73
N GLN A 282 -19.12 9.32 -11.18
CA GLN A 282 -19.32 8.71 -12.49
C GLN A 282 -18.41 7.49 -12.75
N ARG A 283 -17.93 6.84 -11.69
CA ARG A 283 -17.12 5.61 -11.77
C ARG A 283 -18.03 4.39 -11.85
N VAL A 284 -18.57 4.19 -13.05
CA VAL A 284 -19.47 3.10 -13.42
C VAL A 284 -18.79 1.73 -13.34
N PRO A 285 -19.55 0.62 -13.20
CA PRO A 285 -19.03 -0.74 -13.40
C PRO A 285 -18.19 -0.88 -14.68
N ALA A 286 -16.89 -1.07 -14.50
CA ALA A 286 -15.93 -1.33 -15.58
C ALA A 286 -15.26 -2.68 -15.33
N VAL A 287 -15.16 -3.51 -16.36
CA VAL A 287 -14.48 -4.81 -16.27
C VAL A 287 -12.98 -4.60 -16.31
N VAL A 288 -12.29 -5.26 -15.38
CA VAL A 288 -10.83 -5.13 -15.24
C VAL A 288 -10.08 -6.44 -15.34
N TYR A 289 -10.80 -7.56 -15.19
CA TYR A 289 -10.21 -8.88 -15.32
C TYR A 289 -11.21 -9.89 -15.89
N LYS A 290 -10.75 -10.74 -16.80
CA LYS A 290 -11.43 -11.99 -17.19
C LYS A 290 -10.56 -13.17 -16.82
N HIS A 291 -11.15 -14.14 -16.14
CA HIS A 291 -10.45 -15.35 -15.76
C HIS A 291 -10.30 -16.27 -16.97
N GLY A 292 -9.11 -16.29 -17.57
CA GLY A 292 -8.84 -17.02 -18.82
C GLY A 292 -8.71 -18.54 -18.68
N GLN A 293 -8.53 -19.04 -17.46
CA GLN A 293 -8.27 -20.47 -17.20
C GLN A 293 -9.52 -21.26 -16.82
N CYS A 294 -10.65 -20.60 -16.52
CA CYS A 294 -11.93 -21.31 -16.41
C CYS A 294 -12.68 -21.24 -17.74
N GLU A 295 -13.29 -22.36 -18.13
CA GLU A 295 -14.12 -22.46 -19.35
C GLU A 295 -15.36 -21.55 -19.32
N ASN A 296 -15.58 -20.88 -18.18
CA ASN A 296 -16.78 -20.12 -17.88
C ASN A 296 -16.65 -18.61 -18.07
N GLY A 297 -15.46 -18.09 -18.38
CA GLY A 297 -15.28 -16.67 -18.72
C GLY A 297 -15.69 -15.68 -17.62
N ASN A 298 -15.54 -16.06 -16.34
CA ASN A 298 -15.92 -15.20 -15.21
C ASN A 298 -15.11 -13.90 -15.20
N VAL A 299 -15.79 -12.79 -14.87
CA VAL A 299 -15.15 -11.48 -14.83
C VAL A 299 -15.15 -10.85 -13.45
N ILE A 300 -14.17 -9.97 -13.23
CA ILE A 300 -14.13 -9.02 -12.13
C ILE A 300 -14.32 -7.62 -12.70
N ALA A 301 -15.36 -6.95 -12.22
CA ALA A 301 -15.64 -5.55 -12.47
C ALA A 301 -15.43 -4.72 -11.21
N ARG A 302 -15.13 -3.43 -11.38
CA ARG A 302 -14.98 -2.48 -10.28
C ARG A 302 -15.75 -1.20 -10.52
N CYS A 303 -16.20 -0.54 -9.46
CA CYS A 303 -16.91 0.74 -9.51
C CYS A 303 -16.88 1.49 -8.18
N LEU A 304 -17.55 2.64 -8.13
CA LEU A 304 -17.92 3.30 -6.87
C LEU A 304 -19.35 2.96 -6.47
N GLN A 305 -19.67 3.21 -5.20
CA GLN A 305 -21.01 3.04 -4.65
C GLN A 305 -22.11 3.74 -5.48
N PRO A 306 -23.32 3.16 -5.51
CA PRO A 306 -24.49 3.79 -6.10
C PRO A 306 -25.01 4.96 -5.23
N LEU A 307 -25.64 5.93 -5.88
CA LEU A 307 -26.25 7.12 -5.28
C LEU A 307 -27.74 6.88 -4.97
N VAL A 308 -28.00 5.83 -4.17
CA VAL A 308 -29.36 5.45 -3.75
C VAL A 308 -29.98 6.57 -2.89
N GLY A 309 -29.24 7.03 -1.88
CA GLY A 309 -29.69 8.02 -0.92
C GLY A 309 -30.80 7.54 -0.01
N LEU A 310 -31.38 8.45 0.77
CA LEU A 310 -32.40 8.15 1.79
C LEU A 310 -33.71 7.60 1.20
N ASN A 311 -33.99 7.90 -0.07
CA ASN A 311 -35.11 7.28 -0.77
C ASN A 311 -34.70 5.87 -1.21
N LEU A 312 -34.99 4.87 -0.37
CA LEU A 312 -34.71 3.46 -0.62
C LEU A 312 -35.28 2.91 -1.95
N GLN A 313 -36.21 3.64 -2.60
CA GLN A 313 -36.77 3.29 -3.91
C GLN A 313 -36.02 3.91 -5.09
N ASN A 314 -35.09 4.85 -4.84
CA ASN A 314 -34.28 5.47 -5.87
C ASN A 314 -33.40 4.40 -6.54
N ARG A 315 -33.53 4.29 -7.86
CA ARG A 315 -32.87 3.27 -8.66
C ARG A 315 -32.59 3.81 -10.05
N SER A 316 -31.59 3.24 -10.72
CA SER A 316 -31.23 3.61 -12.08
C SER A 316 -31.38 2.39 -12.98
N LEU A 317 -32.35 2.44 -13.88
CA LEU A 317 -32.57 1.39 -14.87
C LEU A 317 -31.33 1.22 -15.78
N GLN A 318 -30.57 2.29 -16.00
CA GLN A 318 -29.35 2.24 -16.79
C GLN A 318 -28.19 1.58 -16.05
N ASP A 319 -28.06 1.80 -14.72
CA ASP A 319 -27.08 1.08 -13.90
C ASP A 319 -27.42 -0.41 -13.79
N GLU A 320 -28.70 -0.72 -13.58
CA GLU A 320 -29.22 -2.09 -13.59
C GLU A 320 -28.94 -2.79 -14.92
N LYS A 321 -29.24 -2.14 -16.05
CA LYS A 321 -28.97 -2.68 -17.39
C LYS A 321 -27.47 -2.87 -17.65
N LEU A 322 -26.61 -1.99 -17.14
CA LEU A 322 -25.16 -2.13 -17.26
C LEU A 322 -24.65 -3.35 -16.48
N ILE A 323 -25.06 -3.49 -15.21
CA ILE A 323 -24.68 -4.64 -14.37
C ILE A 323 -25.27 -5.95 -14.94
N GLU A 324 -26.52 -5.93 -15.36
CA GLU A 324 -27.16 -7.06 -16.01
C GLU A 324 -26.40 -7.46 -17.28
N GLY A 325 -25.98 -6.49 -18.11
CA GLY A 325 -25.14 -6.74 -19.28
C GLY A 325 -23.83 -7.44 -18.93
N ILE A 326 -23.14 -6.99 -17.86
CA ILE A 326 -21.92 -7.64 -17.35
C ILE A 326 -22.21 -9.09 -16.97
N PHE A 327 -23.26 -9.34 -16.18
CA PHE A 327 -23.61 -10.68 -15.74
C PHE A 327 -24.13 -11.58 -16.89
N GLN A 328 -24.76 -11.03 -17.92
CA GLN A 328 -25.25 -11.81 -19.06
C GLN A 328 -24.14 -12.27 -20.00
N THR A 329 -23.02 -11.54 -20.12
CA THR A 329 -21.93 -11.89 -21.05
C THR A 329 -21.41 -13.31 -20.87
N GLN A 330 -21.18 -13.73 -19.62
CA GLN A 330 -20.79 -15.09 -19.29
C GLN A 330 -21.81 -16.12 -19.79
N ARG A 331 -23.10 -15.84 -19.60
CA ARG A 331 -24.17 -16.74 -20.05
C ARG A 331 -24.15 -16.88 -21.57
N SER A 332 -24.00 -15.77 -22.28
CA SER A 332 -23.93 -15.75 -23.74
C SER A 332 -22.70 -16.48 -24.29
N GLU A 333 -21.55 -16.31 -23.62
CA GLU A 333 -20.31 -17.01 -23.96
C GLU A 333 -20.46 -18.52 -23.72
N LYS A 334 -20.99 -18.88 -22.55
CA LYS A 334 -21.30 -20.27 -22.20
C LYS A 334 -22.29 -20.91 -23.17
N ASP A 335 -23.38 -20.24 -23.52
CA ASP A 335 -24.39 -20.75 -24.47
C ASP A 335 -23.79 -21.03 -25.86
N SER A 336 -22.79 -20.24 -26.25
CA SER A 336 -22.02 -20.44 -27.49
C SER A 336 -21.11 -21.68 -27.40
N LEU A 337 -20.52 -21.93 -26.23
CA LEU A 337 -19.63 -23.07 -25.96
C LEU A 337 -20.37 -24.37 -25.65
N ILE A 338 -21.62 -24.34 -25.17
CA ILE A 338 -22.42 -25.53 -24.82
C ILE A 338 -22.58 -26.50 -25.99
N ARG A 339 -22.57 -26.00 -27.24
CA ARG A 339 -22.62 -26.86 -28.44
C ARG A 339 -21.38 -27.75 -28.57
N ILE A 340 -20.26 -27.29 -28.03
CA ILE A 340 -18.95 -27.94 -28.09
C ILE A 340 -18.66 -28.70 -26.79
N LYS A 341 -19.07 -28.17 -25.64
CA LYS A 341 -18.84 -28.72 -24.30
C LYS A 341 -20.16 -28.88 -23.52
N PRO A 342 -20.82 -30.06 -23.61
CA PRO A 342 -22.10 -30.31 -22.96
C PRO A 342 -22.04 -30.24 -21.43
N GLU A 343 -20.89 -30.59 -20.81
CA GLU A 343 -20.69 -30.54 -19.35
C GLU A 343 -20.94 -29.16 -18.74
N LEU A 344 -20.81 -28.09 -19.54
CA LEU A 344 -21.10 -26.73 -19.08
C LEU A 344 -22.57 -26.57 -18.66
N ARG A 345 -23.53 -27.33 -19.23
CA ARG A 345 -24.96 -27.18 -18.92
C ARG A 345 -25.29 -27.31 -17.43
N GLU A 346 -24.55 -28.14 -16.71
CA GLU A 346 -24.81 -28.44 -15.31
C GLU A 346 -24.23 -27.40 -14.33
N GLN A 347 -23.36 -26.51 -14.80
CA GLN A 347 -22.72 -25.51 -13.94
C GLN A 347 -23.61 -24.28 -13.73
N PRO A 348 -24.19 -24.05 -12.53
CA PRO A 348 -25.00 -22.87 -12.28
C PRO A 348 -24.13 -21.61 -12.36
N GLN A 349 -24.66 -20.57 -12.98
CA GLN A 349 -24.04 -19.24 -12.96
C GLN A 349 -24.47 -18.50 -11.69
N ARG A 350 -23.52 -17.85 -11.03
CA ARG A 350 -23.78 -16.93 -9.91
C ARG A 350 -23.17 -15.57 -10.20
N ASN A 351 -23.69 -14.54 -9.54
CA ASN A 351 -23.14 -13.20 -9.61
C ASN A 351 -23.08 -12.61 -8.21
N LEU A 352 -22.01 -11.86 -7.93
CA LEU A 352 -21.70 -11.38 -6.60
C LEU A 352 -21.36 -9.90 -6.62
N ILE A 353 -22.09 -9.12 -5.83
CA ILE A 353 -21.77 -7.72 -5.53
C ILE A 353 -21.02 -7.67 -4.20
N VAL A 354 -19.81 -7.12 -4.21
CA VAL A 354 -18.92 -7.08 -3.07
C VAL A 354 -18.75 -5.63 -2.61
N ASP A 355 -19.40 -5.30 -1.50
CA ASP A 355 -19.17 -4.03 -0.81
C ASP A 355 -18.04 -4.24 0.21
N LEU A 356 -16.89 -3.64 -0.03
CA LEU A 356 -15.72 -3.90 0.82
C LEU A 356 -15.82 -3.30 2.23
N ARG A 357 -16.86 -2.51 2.52
CA ARG A 357 -17.01 -1.79 3.78
C ARG A 357 -17.59 -2.67 4.90
N PRO A 358 -17.42 -2.26 6.17
CA PRO A 358 -18.33 -2.64 7.23
C PRO A 358 -19.75 -2.16 6.93
N VAL A 359 -20.74 -2.96 7.33
CA VAL A 359 -22.17 -2.64 7.15
C VAL A 359 -22.51 -1.26 7.73
N THR A 360 -21.98 -0.93 8.91
CA THR A 360 -22.18 0.38 9.56
C THR A 360 -21.73 1.55 8.69
N ASN A 361 -20.56 1.42 8.06
CA ASN A 361 -20.01 2.44 7.17
C ASN A 361 -20.83 2.56 5.88
N ALA A 362 -21.33 1.44 5.34
CA ALA A 362 -22.23 1.44 4.19
C ALA A 362 -23.58 2.13 4.51
N LEU A 363 -24.16 1.86 5.69
CA LEU A 363 -25.39 2.51 6.16
C LEU A 363 -25.21 4.01 6.37
N ALA A 364 -24.09 4.44 6.94
CA ALA A 364 -23.81 5.87 7.09
C ALA A 364 -23.64 6.57 5.74
N GLN A 365 -23.05 5.92 4.74
CA GLN A 365 -22.97 6.46 3.39
C GLN A 365 -24.34 6.53 2.71
N HIS A 366 -25.22 5.56 2.98
CA HIS A 366 -26.61 5.60 2.59
C HIS A 366 -27.31 6.86 3.13
N ALA A 367 -27.07 7.19 4.39
CA ALA A 367 -27.60 8.38 5.03
C ALA A 367 -27.09 9.70 4.42
N LEU A 368 -25.90 9.69 3.81
CA LEU A 368 -25.29 10.85 3.16
C LEU A 368 -25.65 11.02 1.68
N GLY A 369 -26.61 10.22 1.16
CA GLY A 369 -27.05 10.31 -0.24
C GLY A 369 -26.46 9.25 -1.17
N ALA A 370 -25.55 8.41 -0.67
CA ALA A 370 -25.02 7.27 -1.42
C ALA A 370 -25.72 5.96 -1.03
N GLY A 371 -25.02 4.82 -0.97
CA GLY A 371 -25.62 3.58 -0.49
C GLY A 371 -24.97 2.31 -1.01
N THR A 372 -25.80 1.29 -1.16
CA THR A 372 -25.46 -0.05 -1.65
C THR A 372 -26.65 -0.59 -2.44
N GLU A 373 -26.38 -1.47 -3.40
CA GLU A 373 -27.32 -2.04 -4.34
C GLU A 373 -28.44 -2.82 -3.62
N ASN A 374 -29.70 -2.51 -3.92
CA ASN A 374 -30.81 -3.37 -3.52
C ASN A 374 -30.89 -4.56 -4.49
N ILE A 375 -30.58 -5.75 -4.00
CA ILE A 375 -30.42 -6.96 -4.81
C ILE A 375 -31.66 -7.32 -5.63
N ASP A 376 -32.86 -7.04 -5.11
CA ASP A 376 -34.09 -7.32 -5.85
C ASP A 376 -34.18 -6.58 -7.19
N ASN A 377 -33.50 -5.44 -7.32
CA ASN A 377 -33.44 -4.69 -8.56
C ASN A 377 -32.48 -5.28 -9.60
N TYR A 378 -31.55 -6.15 -9.19
CA TYR A 378 -30.47 -6.68 -10.04
C TYR A 378 -30.63 -8.18 -10.36
N ARG A 379 -31.68 -8.86 -9.89
CA ARG A 379 -31.94 -10.29 -10.16
C ARG A 379 -32.36 -10.62 -11.60
N GLY A 380 -32.48 -9.61 -12.45
CA GLY A 380 -33.07 -9.69 -13.79
C GLY A 380 -34.58 -9.88 -13.72
N LYS A 381 -35.35 -9.12 -14.51
CA LYS A 381 -36.78 -9.43 -14.69
C LYS A 381 -36.87 -10.56 -15.70
N SER A 382 -37.47 -11.70 -15.34
CA SER A 382 -37.97 -12.60 -16.39
C SER A 382 -39.02 -11.80 -17.17
N SER A 383 -38.71 -11.39 -18.39
CA SER A 383 -39.66 -10.71 -19.26
C SER A 383 -40.83 -11.66 -19.52
N LEU A 384 -41.91 -11.49 -18.74
CA LEU A 384 -43.14 -12.27 -18.82
C LEU A 384 -43.94 -11.99 -20.11
N GLU A 385 -43.54 -11.02 -20.94
CA GLU A 385 -44.37 -10.51 -22.04
C GLU A 385 -43.97 -10.99 -23.45
N SER A 386 -42.82 -11.64 -23.64
CA SER A 386 -42.32 -11.96 -25.00
C SER A 386 -42.34 -13.44 -25.42
N VAL A 387 -42.95 -14.35 -24.64
CA VAL A 387 -43.08 -15.76 -25.06
C VAL A 387 -44.50 -16.28 -24.83
N LYS A 388 -45.47 -15.81 -25.65
CA LYS A 388 -46.76 -16.49 -25.84
C LYS A 388 -46.79 -17.45 -27.03
N LEU A 389 -45.67 -17.66 -27.73
CA LEU A 389 -45.62 -18.60 -28.86
C LEU A 389 -44.57 -19.68 -28.65
N VAL A 390 -45.11 -20.88 -28.35
CA VAL A 390 -44.56 -22.22 -28.57
C VAL A 390 -43.16 -22.49 -28.00
N ARG A 391 -43.09 -23.06 -26.79
CA ARG A 391 -41.87 -23.74 -26.31
C ARG A 391 -42.13 -25.01 -25.50
N PRO A 392 -41.19 -25.96 -25.51
CA PRO A 392 -41.37 -27.31 -24.98
C PRO A 392 -41.30 -27.32 -23.45
N LYS A 393 -42.08 -28.21 -22.83
CA LYS A 393 -42.07 -28.47 -21.39
C LYS A 393 -40.69 -28.96 -20.93
N GLY A 394 -40.01 -28.20 -20.06
CA GLY A 394 -38.80 -28.67 -19.36
C GLY A 394 -37.71 -27.65 -19.01
N SER A 395 -37.73 -26.42 -19.53
CA SER A 395 -36.69 -25.43 -19.22
C SER A 395 -37.11 -24.53 -18.05
N ILE A 396 -36.51 -24.75 -16.88
CA ILE A 396 -36.69 -23.91 -15.68
C ILE A 396 -36.21 -22.49 -16.01
N HIS A 397 -37.09 -21.51 -15.91
CA HIS A 397 -36.75 -20.09 -15.99
C HIS A 397 -35.83 -19.71 -14.80
N ALA A 398 -34.52 -19.83 -14.96
CA ALA A 398 -33.58 -19.39 -13.94
C ALA A 398 -33.44 -17.85 -13.98
N SER A 399 -34.08 -17.18 -13.02
CA SER A 399 -33.74 -15.80 -12.62
C SER A 399 -32.23 -15.73 -12.34
N GLN A 400 -31.57 -14.61 -12.62
CA GLN A 400 -30.15 -14.48 -12.30
C GLN A 400 -29.96 -14.53 -10.77
N ILE A 401 -29.08 -15.42 -10.32
CA ILE A 401 -28.68 -15.48 -8.91
C ILE A 401 -27.67 -14.36 -8.68
N VAL A 402 -28.10 -13.33 -7.94
CA VAL A 402 -27.25 -12.20 -7.53
C VAL A 402 -27.24 -12.13 -6.02
N ASP A 403 -26.04 -12.26 -5.45
CA ASP A 403 -25.80 -12.13 -4.01
C ASP A 403 -25.02 -10.86 -3.70
N LYS A 404 -25.12 -10.38 -2.46
CA LYS A 404 -24.32 -9.26 -1.96
C LYS A 404 -23.65 -9.58 -0.64
N ILE A 405 -22.39 -9.16 -0.51
CA ILE A 405 -21.58 -9.42 0.67
C ILE A 405 -20.89 -8.14 1.15
N PHE A 406 -20.56 -8.12 2.45
CA PHE A 406 -19.74 -7.09 3.08
C PHE A 406 -18.41 -7.70 3.55
N CYS A 407 -17.30 -7.01 3.33
CA CYS A 407 -15.95 -7.51 3.68
C CYS A 407 -15.33 -6.84 4.92
N ASN A 408 -16.03 -5.90 5.55
CA ASN A 408 -15.59 -5.28 6.81
C ASN A 408 -14.21 -4.59 6.77
N ILE A 409 -13.76 -4.11 5.61
CA ILE A 409 -12.49 -3.38 5.50
C ILE A 409 -12.71 -1.91 5.85
N ASP A 410 -12.11 -1.47 6.95
CA ASP A 410 -12.23 -0.12 7.48
C ASP A 410 -11.74 0.99 6.53
N ASN A 411 -12.04 2.23 6.88
CA ASN A 411 -11.66 3.39 6.08
C ASN A 411 -10.19 3.80 6.26
N ILE A 412 -9.76 4.76 5.45
CA ILE A 412 -8.39 5.28 5.42
C ILE A 412 -7.88 5.83 6.76
N HIS A 413 -8.76 6.33 7.62
CA HIS A 413 -8.37 6.92 8.91
C HIS A 413 -7.99 5.83 9.91
N VAL A 414 -8.74 4.73 9.96
CA VAL A 414 -8.41 3.56 10.79
C VAL A 414 -7.06 2.98 10.39
N MET A 415 -6.79 2.87 9.08
CA MET A 415 -5.50 2.37 8.58
C MET A 415 -4.33 3.30 8.90
N ARG A 416 -4.55 4.62 8.82
CA ARG A 416 -3.55 5.61 9.25
C ARG A 416 -3.26 5.50 10.75
N ASP A 417 -4.29 5.39 11.58
CA ASP A 417 -4.12 5.30 13.02
C ASP A 417 -3.42 4.01 13.44
N SER A 418 -3.74 2.89 12.78
CA SER A 418 -3.03 1.62 12.93
C SER A 418 -1.53 1.76 12.63
N LEU A 419 -1.16 2.37 11.50
CA LEU A 419 0.24 2.59 11.15
C LEU A 419 0.93 3.60 12.08
N ASN A 420 0.26 4.69 12.49
CA ASN A 420 0.82 5.66 13.43
C ASN A 420 1.20 5.00 14.77
N LYS A 421 0.38 4.06 15.26
CA LYS A 421 0.70 3.27 16.46
C LYS A 421 1.95 2.41 16.24
N LEU A 422 2.06 1.74 15.09
CA LEU A 422 3.24 0.96 14.73
C LEU A 422 4.49 1.83 14.65
N THR A 423 4.42 2.95 13.92
CA THR A 423 5.54 3.91 13.78
C THR A 423 6.01 4.38 15.16
N LYS A 424 5.09 4.67 16.09
CA LYS A 424 5.45 5.05 17.47
C LYS A 424 6.17 3.92 18.23
N ILE A 425 5.71 2.68 18.11
CA ILE A 425 6.37 1.53 18.76
C ILE A 425 7.79 1.35 18.21
N LEU A 426 7.93 1.36 16.88
CA LEU A 426 9.23 1.20 16.22
C LEU A 426 10.18 2.36 16.53
N ASP A 427 9.64 3.55 16.72
CA ASP A 427 10.36 4.75 17.12
C ASP A 427 10.90 4.64 18.57
N ASP A 428 10.06 4.20 19.50
CA ASP A 428 10.44 3.95 20.90
C ASP A 428 11.51 2.87 21.02
N LEU A 429 11.45 1.83 20.18
CA LEU A 429 12.43 0.75 20.10
C LEU A 429 13.79 1.21 19.54
N ASP A 430 13.82 2.21 18.65
CA ASP A 430 15.07 2.78 18.12
C ASP A 430 15.77 3.71 19.13
N GLN A 431 15.00 4.40 19.98
CA GLN A 431 15.54 5.23 21.06
C GLN A 431 16.16 4.40 22.19
N ARG A 432 15.53 3.28 22.54
CA ARG A 432 15.94 2.40 23.65
C ARG A 432 16.10 0.97 23.14
N PRO A 433 17.20 0.68 22.42
CA PRO A 433 17.49 -0.69 21.98
C PRO A 433 17.66 -1.61 23.19
N PHE A 434 17.39 -2.91 23.03
CA PHE A 434 17.56 -3.95 24.06
C PHE A 434 19.04 -4.12 24.45
N VAL A 435 19.63 -3.14 25.14
CA VAL A 435 21.04 -3.14 25.55
C VAL A 435 21.10 -2.91 27.05
N SER A 436 20.60 -3.86 27.83
CA SER A 436 21.09 -4.15 29.19
C SER A 436 20.37 -5.36 29.78
N LYS A 437 21.16 -6.35 30.24
CA LYS A 437 20.71 -7.52 31.02
C LYS A 437 20.17 -7.15 32.43
N MET A 438 19.76 -5.90 32.64
CA MET A 438 19.46 -5.35 33.97
C MET A 438 18.15 -4.54 34.03
N ASP A 439 17.41 -4.38 32.93
CA ASP A 439 16.13 -3.65 32.95
C ASP A 439 14.96 -4.61 32.64
N ASP A 440 14.46 -5.25 33.70
CA ASP A 440 13.39 -6.28 33.69
C ASP A 440 12.02 -5.78 33.17
N MET A 441 11.90 -4.53 32.73
CA MET A 441 10.59 -3.93 32.39
C MET A 441 10.16 -4.03 30.91
N ARG A 442 11.04 -4.41 29.98
CA ARG A 442 10.68 -4.62 28.55
C ARG A 442 10.96 -6.05 28.12
N THR A 443 10.03 -6.95 28.45
CA THR A 443 10.06 -8.32 27.95
C THR A 443 9.65 -8.37 26.47
N PRO A 444 10.16 -9.32 25.65
CA PRO A 444 9.65 -9.54 24.29
C PRO A 444 8.12 -9.67 24.22
N SER A 445 7.51 -10.25 25.25
CA SER A 445 6.05 -10.35 25.42
C SER A 445 5.36 -8.99 25.49
N SER A 446 5.99 -7.97 26.09
CA SER A 446 5.45 -6.61 26.16
C SER A 446 5.41 -5.93 24.77
N VAL A 447 6.43 -6.14 23.94
CA VAL A 447 6.46 -5.62 22.56
C VAL A 447 5.39 -6.29 21.70
N GLN A 448 5.24 -7.62 21.82
CA GLN A 448 4.20 -8.35 21.10
C GLN A 448 2.78 -7.87 21.45
N HIS A 449 2.53 -7.56 22.73
CA HIS A 449 1.28 -6.93 23.17
C HIS A 449 1.05 -5.55 22.54
N LEU A 450 2.09 -4.71 22.50
CA LEU A 450 2.00 -3.39 21.86
C LEU A 450 1.74 -3.50 20.35
N LEU A 451 2.44 -4.41 19.67
CA LEU A 451 2.25 -4.71 18.25
C LEU A 451 0.82 -5.18 17.98
N THR A 452 0.26 -6.04 18.83
CA THR A 452 -1.14 -6.51 18.71
C THR A 452 -2.14 -5.35 18.82
N LYS A 453 -1.90 -4.36 19.69
CA LYS A 453 -2.76 -3.17 19.84
C LYS A 453 -2.78 -2.25 18.61
N THR A 454 -1.82 -2.39 17.68
CA THR A 454 -1.86 -1.66 16.40
C THR A 454 -3.00 -2.13 15.50
N GLN A 455 -3.42 -3.39 15.64
CA GLN A 455 -4.37 -4.08 14.74
C GLN A 455 -3.93 -4.15 13.27
N TRP A 456 -2.66 -3.84 12.95
CA TRP A 456 -2.16 -3.83 11.57
C TRP A 456 -2.37 -5.18 10.87
N LEU A 457 -1.89 -6.26 11.49
CA LEU A 457 -2.05 -7.62 10.96
C LEU A 457 -3.52 -8.04 10.87
N HIS A 458 -4.37 -7.60 11.80
CA HIS A 458 -5.81 -7.86 11.73
C HIS A 458 -6.44 -7.22 10.48
N HIS A 459 -6.09 -5.96 10.18
CA HIS A 459 -6.55 -5.30 8.96
C HIS A 459 -6.04 -5.99 7.69
N LEU A 460 -4.79 -6.48 7.65
CA LEU A 460 -4.30 -7.29 6.53
C LEU A 460 -5.10 -8.59 6.37
N SER A 461 -5.41 -9.27 7.46
CA SER A 461 -6.21 -10.49 7.45
C SER A 461 -7.63 -10.27 6.90
N LEU A 462 -8.28 -9.13 7.21
CA LEU A 462 -9.58 -8.77 6.63
C LEU A 462 -9.50 -8.54 5.11
N ILE A 463 -8.44 -7.87 4.63
CA ILE A 463 -8.22 -7.68 3.19
C ILE A 463 -8.01 -9.04 2.51
N LEU A 464 -7.14 -9.87 3.07
CA LEU A 464 -6.82 -11.20 2.56
C LEU A 464 -8.03 -12.15 2.60
N GLN A 465 -8.88 -12.06 3.62
CA GLN A 465 -10.13 -12.82 3.70
C GLN A 465 -11.12 -12.41 2.59
N ALA A 466 -11.21 -11.12 2.28
CA ALA A 466 -12.04 -10.64 1.16
C ALA A 466 -11.53 -11.19 -0.18
N VAL A 467 -10.21 -11.17 -0.39
CA VAL A 467 -9.56 -11.72 -1.58
C VAL A 467 -9.81 -13.22 -1.69
N ASP A 468 -9.58 -13.99 -0.62
CA ASP A 468 -9.83 -15.45 -0.57
C ASP A 468 -11.27 -15.79 -0.97
N ARG A 469 -12.25 -15.02 -0.47
CA ARG A 469 -13.65 -15.20 -0.84
C ARG A 469 -13.92 -14.92 -2.32
N ILE A 470 -13.30 -13.87 -2.87
CA ILE A 470 -13.46 -13.51 -4.29
C ILE A 470 -12.82 -14.57 -5.19
N ILE A 471 -11.58 -15.00 -4.92
CA ILE A 471 -10.90 -16.00 -5.74
C ILE A 471 -11.65 -17.32 -5.75
N LYS A 472 -12.17 -17.78 -4.60
CA LYS A 472 -13.00 -18.99 -4.51
C LYS A 472 -14.32 -18.84 -5.25
N SER A 473 -14.92 -17.65 -5.22
CA SER A 473 -16.15 -17.38 -5.96
C SER A 473 -15.92 -17.44 -7.47
N VAL A 474 -14.87 -16.79 -7.96
CA VAL A 474 -14.53 -16.74 -9.40
C VAL A 474 -14.06 -18.10 -9.92
N HIS A 475 -13.14 -18.75 -9.21
CA HIS A 475 -12.48 -19.98 -9.67
C HIS A 475 -13.31 -21.24 -9.40
N LEU A 476 -13.95 -21.36 -8.23
CA LEU A 476 -14.65 -22.58 -7.81
C LEU A 476 -16.18 -22.51 -7.99
N ASN A 477 -16.80 -21.35 -7.74
CA ASN A 477 -18.27 -21.23 -7.72
C ASN A 477 -18.86 -20.61 -8.99
N ASN A 478 -18.05 -20.50 -10.05
CA ASN A 478 -18.48 -19.98 -11.33
C ASN A 478 -19.21 -18.62 -11.25
N THR A 479 -18.57 -17.63 -10.63
CA THR A 479 -19.21 -16.37 -10.23
C THR A 479 -18.56 -15.14 -10.87
N ASN A 480 -19.36 -14.27 -11.50
CA ASN A 480 -18.93 -12.90 -11.82
C ASN A 480 -18.93 -12.03 -10.57
N VAL A 481 -17.96 -11.14 -10.43
CA VAL A 481 -17.79 -10.32 -9.23
C VAL A 481 -17.77 -8.83 -9.59
N LEU A 482 -18.60 -8.04 -8.92
CA LEU A 482 -18.57 -6.58 -8.96
C LEU A 482 -18.06 -6.05 -7.61
N ILE A 483 -16.89 -5.42 -7.60
CA ILE A 483 -16.24 -4.92 -6.38
C ILE A 483 -16.44 -3.40 -6.28
N HIS A 484 -16.89 -2.92 -5.12
CA HIS A 484 -16.93 -1.49 -4.83
C HIS A 484 -16.75 -1.19 -3.35
N CYS A 485 -16.59 0.10 -3.03
CA CYS A 485 -16.69 0.64 -1.68
C CYS A 485 -17.23 2.08 -1.74
N SER A 486 -16.94 2.94 -0.76
CA SER A 486 -17.35 4.36 -0.83
C SER A 486 -16.62 5.10 -1.96
N ASP A 487 -15.29 5.10 -1.86
CA ASP A 487 -14.34 5.71 -2.76
C ASP A 487 -13.51 4.57 -3.38
N GLY A 488 -14.03 3.95 -4.44
CA GLY A 488 -13.49 2.73 -5.07
C GLY A 488 -12.18 2.90 -5.84
N TRP A 489 -11.31 3.79 -5.36
CA TRP A 489 -9.88 3.82 -5.70
C TRP A 489 -9.00 3.30 -4.54
N ASP A 490 -9.49 3.20 -3.29
CA ASP A 490 -8.69 2.68 -2.17
C ASP A 490 -8.82 1.14 -2.05
N ARG A 491 -9.70 0.66 -1.16
CA ARG A 491 -9.97 -0.77 -0.90
C ARG A 491 -10.27 -1.57 -2.16
N THR A 492 -10.98 -0.95 -3.10
CA THR A 492 -11.32 -1.58 -4.39
C THR A 492 -10.06 -1.87 -5.21
N SER A 493 -9.05 -0.99 -5.24
CA SER A 493 -7.78 -1.27 -5.92
C SER A 493 -7.01 -2.36 -5.20
N GLN A 494 -6.96 -2.33 -3.86
CA GLN A 494 -6.29 -3.37 -3.06
C GLN A 494 -6.85 -4.76 -3.39
N VAL A 495 -8.16 -4.94 -3.24
CA VAL A 495 -8.79 -6.26 -3.36
C VAL A 495 -8.86 -6.72 -4.82
N SER A 496 -9.14 -5.81 -5.76
CA SER A 496 -9.14 -6.14 -7.20
C SER A 496 -7.76 -6.59 -7.68
N ALA A 497 -6.70 -5.86 -7.32
CA ALA A 497 -5.34 -6.20 -7.71
C ALA A 497 -4.86 -7.51 -7.05
N LEU A 498 -5.15 -7.73 -5.76
CA LEU A 498 -4.78 -8.98 -5.08
C LEU A 498 -5.54 -10.19 -5.64
N ALA A 499 -6.82 -10.05 -5.96
CA ALA A 499 -7.58 -11.12 -6.60
C ALA A 499 -6.99 -11.49 -7.96
N GLN A 500 -6.62 -10.50 -8.77
CA GLN A 500 -5.95 -10.70 -10.05
C GLN A 500 -4.57 -11.37 -9.88
N LEU A 501 -3.77 -10.92 -8.93
CA LEU A 501 -2.47 -11.54 -8.60
C LEU A 501 -2.59 -13.03 -8.27
N CYS A 502 -3.65 -13.42 -7.55
CA CYS A 502 -3.92 -14.80 -7.18
C CYS A 502 -4.51 -15.63 -8.33
N LEU A 503 -5.27 -15.04 -9.24
CA LEU A 503 -5.99 -15.74 -10.31
C LEU A 503 -5.20 -15.83 -11.63
N ASP A 504 -4.16 -15.00 -11.80
CA ASP A 504 -3.40 -14.91 -13.05
C ASP A 504 -1.88 -15.04 -12.81
N PRO A 505 -1.22 -16.09 -13.34
CA PRO A 505 0.22 -16.27 -13.23
C PRO A 505 1.04 -15.16 -13.90
N TYR A 506 0.48 -14.44 -14.89
CA TYR A 506 1.16 -13.31 -15.51
C TYR A 506 1.50 -12.23 -14.48
N PHE A 507 0.56 -11.86 -13.61
CA PHE A 507 0.77 -10.80 -12.63
C PHE A 507 1.78 -11.15 -11.52
N ARG A 508 2.25 -12.41 -11.47
CA ARG A 508 3.32 -12.87 -10.57
C ARG A 508 4.72 -12.76 -11.18
N THR A 509 4.81 -12.40 -12.45
CA THR A 509 6.07 -12.00 -13.11
C THR A 509 6.43 -10.56 -12.75
N ILE A 510 7.69 -10.17 -12.94
CA ILE A 510 8.16 -8.81 -12.69
C ILE A 510 7.38 -7.81 -13.56
N GLU A 511 7.34 -8.01 -14.88
CA GLU A 511 6.60 -7.14 -15.80
C GLU A 511 5.10 -7.18 -15.57
N GLY A 512 4.53 -8.37 -15.35
CA GLY A 512 3.10 -8.49 -15.09
C GLY A 512 2.69 -7.77 -13.82
N PHE A 513 3.51 -7.81 -12.76
CA PHE A 513 3.22 -7.03 -11.56
C PHE A 513 3.30 -5.52 -11.82
N MET A 514 4.24 -5.04 -12.63
CA MET A 514 4.30 -3.63 -13.05
C MET A 514 3.02 -3.23 -13.81
N VAL A 515 2.57 -4.05 -14.77
CA VAL A 515 1.31 -3.86 -15.49
C VAL A 515 0.11 -3.85 -14.55
N LEU A 516 0.09 -4.72 -13.54
CA LEU A 516 -0.95 -4.73 -12.52
C LEU A 516 -1.01 -3.40 -11.74
N ILE A 517 0.14 -2.81 -11.40
CA ILE A 517 0.20 -1.50 -10.74
C ILE A 517 -0.28 -0.40 -11.68
N ASP A 518 0.26 -0.34 -12.90
CA ASP A 518 -0.10 0.69 -13.87
C ASP A 518 -1.59 0.64 -14.20
N LYS A 519 -2.19 -0.55 -14.29
CA LYS A 519 -3.62 -0.74 -14.49
C LYS A 519 -4.44 -0.43 -13.23
N GLU A 520 -4.31 -1.22 -12.17
CA GLU A 520 -5.26 -1.17 -11.05
C GLU A 520 -5.10 0.06 -10.15
N TRP A 521 -3.91 0.65 -10.13
CA TRP A 521 -3.57 1.76 -9.25
C TRP A 521 -3.40 3.07 -10.01
N LEU A 522 -2.57 3.11 -11.05
CA LEU A 522 -2.30 4.36 -11.76
C LEU A 522 -3.46 4.75 -12.68
N SER A 523 -3.85 3.91 -13.65
CA SER A 523 -4.86 4.25 -14.65
C SER A 523 -6.25 4.41 -14.04
N PHE A 524 -6.61 3.51 -13.12
CA PHE A 524 -7.86 3.59 -12.34
C PHE A 524 -7.82 4.63 -11.19
N GLY A 525 -6.79 5.48 -11.10
CA GLY A 525 -6.83 6.71 -10.32
C GLY A 525 -6.79 6.52 -8.80
N PHE A 526 -5.94 5.62 -8.30
CA PHE A 526 -5.50 5.68 -6.92
C PHE A 526 -4.74 6.99 -6.67
N LYS A 527 -5.11 7.65 -5.58
CA LYS A 527 -4.66 8.99 -5.26
C LYS A 527 -3.28 9.00 -4.59
N PHE A 528 -2.22 8.65 -5.33
CA PHE A 528 -0.87 8.55 -4.78
C PHE A 528 -0.41 9.87 -4.13
N ALA A 529 -0.55 11.01 -4.81
CA ALA A 529 -0.12 12.29 -4.26
C ALA A 529 -0.84 12.65 -2.95
N THR A 530 -2.16 12.47 -2.92
CA THR A 530 -2.97 12.72 -1.72
C THR A 530 -2.68 11.73 -0.59
N ARG A 531 -2.61 10.42 -0.88
CA ARG A 531 -2.46 9.36 0.13
C ARG A 531 -1.07 9.32 0.73
N ASN A 532 -0.05 9.70 -0.05
CA ASN A 532 1.34 9.77 0.39
C ASN A 532 1.71 11.14 1.00
N ASP A 533 0.79 12.10 0.98
CA ASP A 533 1.01 13.47 1.46
C ASP A 533 2.27 14.08 0.82
N GLN A 534 2.38 14.00 -0.51
CA GLN A 534 3.58 14.42 -1.24
C GLN A 534 3.89 15.91 -0.98
N GLY A 535 5.16 16.21 -0.70
CA GLY A 535 5.61 17.54 -0.27
C GLY A 535 5.12 17.97 1.13
N GLY A 536 4.44 17.09 1.88
CA GLY A 536 4.01 17.34 3.26
C GLY A 536 4.95 16.67 4.28
N CYS A 537 5.31 17.41 5.32
CA CYS A 537 6.11 16.90 6.44
C CYS A 537 5.58 17.42 7.77
N ILE A 538 5.07 16.53 8.63
CA ILE A 538 4.50 16.95 9.92
C ILE A 538 5.61 17.58 10.75
N GLY A 539 5.35 18.76 11.31
CA GLY A 539 6.33 19.43 12.13
C GLY A 539 7.27 20.35 11.34
N ALA A 540 7.16 20.44 10.01
CA ALA A 540 7.86 21.44 9.22
C ALA A 540 7.25 22.84 9.42
N ALA A 541 8.11 23.86 9.53
CA ALA A 541 7.69 25.25 9.62
C ALA A 541 7.19 25.79 8.26
N LEU A 542 6.01 26.42 8.24
CA LEU A 542 5.43 27.05 7.06
C LEU A 542 5.70 28.56 7.10
N HIS A 543 6.38 29.09 6.09
CA HIS A 543 6.55 30.54 5.94
C HIS A 543 5.39 31.12 5.14
N LYS A 544 4.70 32.10 5.70
CA LYS A 544 3.63 32.82 5.01
C LYS A 544 4.28 33.80 4.03
N GLN A 545 4.14 33.60 2.73
CA GLN A 545 4.55 34.64 1.77
C GLN A 545 3.64 35.86 1.99
N SER A 546 4.23 37.01 2.33
CA SER A 546 3.52 38.28 2.36
C SER A 546 3.14 38.64 0.93
N LYS A 547 1.84 38.61 0.60
CA LYS A 547 1.35 39.26 -0.62
C LYS A 547 1.73 40.75 -0.52
N ALA A 548 2.55 41.22 -1.45
CA ALA A 548 2.88 42.64 -1.57
C ALA A 548 1.58 43.44 -1.80
N SER A 549 1.23 44.27 -0.82
CA SER A 549 0.08 45.18 -0.89
C SER A 549 0.45 46.39 -1.76
N SER A 550 -0.18 46.52 -2.92
CA SER A 550 -0.20 47.78 -3.69
C SER A 550 -1.04 48.82 -2.94
N GLN A 551 -0.41 49.96 -2.65
CA GLN A 551 -1.00 51.12 -1.97
C GLN A 551 -1.95 51.91 -2.89
N SER A 552 -3.09 52.37 -2.36
CA SER A 552 -3.74 53.61 -2.82
C SER A 552 -4.56 54.24 -1.67
N SER A 553 -4.29 55.52 -1.42
CA SER A 553 -4.81 56.40 -0.36
C SER A 553 -6.29 56.81 -0.55
N PRO A 554 -6.96 57.40 0.47
CA PRO A 554 -8.40 57.65 0.46
C PRO A 554 -8.77 59.10 0.09
N GLU A 555 -9.82 59.30 -0.70
CA GLU A 555 -10.54 60.58 -0.79
C GLU A 555 -12.05 60.39 -0.55
N ARG A 556 -12.65 61.39 0.10
CA ARG A 556 -14.03 61.44 0.60
C ARG A 556 -15.01 62.00 -0.44
N GLY A 557 -16.20 61.37 -0.49
CA GLY A 557 -17.49 62.05 -0.54
C GLY A 557 -18.21 62.11 -1.90
N SER A 558 -19.31 61.37 -2.04
CA SER A 558 -20.70 61.90 -1.95
C SER A 558 -21.71 60.82 -2.37
N ALA A 559 -22.82 60.74 -1.64
CA ALA A 559 -23.97 59.89 -1.93
C ALA A 559 -24.73 60.33 -3.19
N ASP A 560 -25.21 59.40 -4.02
CA ASP A 560 -26.63 58.99 -3.97
C ASP A 560 -26.98 57.83 -4.95
N ALA A 561 -27.89 57.01 -4.44
CA ALA A 561 -28.72 55.93 -4.98
C ALA A 561 -28.67 55.52 -6.48
N GLN A 562 -28.49 54.21 -6.74
CA GLN A 562 -29.58 53.29 -7.17
C GLN A 562 -29.14 51.81 -7.24
N THR A 563 -29.64 51.05 -6.25
CA THR A 563 -30.08 49.64 -6.20
C THR A 563 -29.58 48.60 -7.24
N THR A 564 -28.79 47.64 -6.74
CA THR A 564 -28.77 46.24 -7.23
C THR A 564 -28.85 45.29 -6.05
N GLU A 565 -29.63 44.22 -6.23
CA GLU A 565 -30.02 43.18 -5.29
C GLU A 565 -28.84 42.38 -4.71
N LEU A 566 -28.85 42.18 -3.38
CA LEU A 566 -28.09 41.15 -2.67
C LEU A 566 -29.00 40.58 -1.57
N ASN A 567 -29.31 39.29 -1.65
CA ASN A 567 -29.94 38.54 -0.57
C ASN A 567 -28.87 37.80 0.23
N HIS A 568 -28.56 38.32 1.41
CA HIS A 568 -27.87 37.63 2.49
C HIS A 568 -28.91 37.42 3.60
N CYS A 569 -29.19 36.17 3.99
CA CYS A 569 -30.08 35.89 5.11
C CYS A 569 -29.29 35.27 6.27
N SER A 570 -29.14 36.07 7.33
CA SER A 570 -28.73 35.65 8.67
C SER A 570 -29.97 35.23 9.48
N PRO A 571 -29.82 34.39 10.51
CA PRO A 571 -30.94 33.78 11.22
C PRO A 571 -31.53 34.74 12.25
N LYS A 572 -32.86 34.85 12.29
CA LYS A 572 -33.60 35.36 13.45
C LYS A 572 -34.50 34.26 14.00
N GLU A 573 -34.39 34.06 15.29
CA GLU A 573 -35.30 33.31 16.15
C GLU A 573 -36.69 33.96 16.12
N GLU A 574 -37.74 33.14 15.99
CA GLU A 574 -39.07 33.50 16.49
C GLU A 574 -39.76 32.27 17.11
N ASN A 575 -40.00 32.40 18.42
CA ASN A 575 -41.16 31.98 19.20
C ASN A 575 -41.60 30.51 19.21
N LEU A 576 -41.29 29.86 20.33
CA LEU A 576 -42.04 28.73 20.89
C LEU A 576 -43.46 29.16 21.29
N ALA A 577 -44.44 28.34 20.94
CA ALA A 577 -45.67 28.17 21.70
C ALA A 577 -45.83 26.69 22.09
N PRO A 578 -46.30 26.36 23.31
CA PRO A 578 -46.29 25.00 23.83
C PRO A 578 -47.63 24.31 23.54
N TYR A 579 -47.60 23.08 23.02
CA TYR A 579 -48.77 22.19 23.08
C TYR A 579 -48.39 20.80 23.56
N GLY A 580 -48.71 20.57 24.84
CA GLY A 580 -49.70 19.56 25.22
C GLY A 580 -49.36 18.10 24.97
N PHE A 581 -48.99 17.41 26.06
CA PHE A 581 -49.23 15.98 26.20
C PHE A 581 -50.69 15.65 25.93
N GLY A 582 -50.94 14.79 24.94
CA GLY A 582 -52.23 14.16 24.64
C GLY A 582 -52.03 12.67 24.41
N ASN A 583 -52.78 11.87 25.16
CA ASN A 583 -52.76 10.41 25.25
C ASN A 583 -52.95 9.69 23.88
N PRO A 584 -52.52 8.41 23.75
CA PRO A 584 -52.55 7.66 22.50
C PRO A 584 -53.92 7.04 22.31
N ASN A 585 -54.56 7.28 21.16
CA ASN A 585 -55.54 6.38 20.56
C ASN A 585 -55.94 6.92 19.18
N HIS A 586 -55.21 6.50 18.15
CA HIS A 586 -55.80 6.21 16.84
C HIS A 586 -54.83 5.38 16.02
N ILE A 587 -55.20 4.12 15.80
CA ILE A 587 -54.56 3.24 14.83
C ILE A 587 -55.04 3.73 13.46
N ASN A 588 -54.15 4.38 12.71
CA ASN A 588 -54.23 4.42 11.26
C ASN A 588 -52.98 3.72 10.71
N THR A 589 -53.23 2.60 10.03
CA THR A 589 -52.26 1.81 9.30
C THR A 589 -51.76 2.60 8.09
N ASP A 590 -50.66 3.33 8.27
CA ASP A 590 -49.93 3.95 7.16
C ASP A 590 -48.50 3.41 7.08
N ASN A 591 -48.11 2.96 5.88
CA ASN A 591 -46.79 2.47 5.47
C ASN A 591 -45.64 3.51 5.63
N GLY A 592 -45.86 4.62 6.33
CA GLY A 592 -44.90 5.71 6.57
C GLY A 592 -44.06 5.58 7.84
N GLY A 593 -44.47 4.77 8.82
CA GLY A 593 -43.77 4.61 10.11
C GLY A 593 -42.36 4.03 9.95
N ALA A 594 -42.23 2.96 9.15
CA ALA A 594 -40.94 2.33 8.88
C ALA A 594 -39.97 3.29 8.18
N LYS A 595 -40.45 4.11 7.23
CA LYS A 595 -39.62 5.11 6.53
C LYS A 595 -39.08 6.19 7.46
N LYS A 596 -39.90 6.70 8.40
CA LYS A 596 -39.45 7.69 9.40
C LYS A 596 -38.46 7.07 10.39
N ILE A 597 -38.70 5.85 10.85
CA ILE A 597 -37.80 5.13 11.76
C ILE A 597 -36.46 4.86 11.08
N LEU A 598 -36.46 4.32 9.85
CA LEU A 598 -35.24 4.10 9.07
C LEU A 598 -34.51 5.42 8.78
N ALA A 599 -35.20 6.48 8.38
CA ALA A 599 -34.58 7.79 8.15
C ALA A 599 -33.92 8.33 9.43
N SER A 600 -34.58 8.19 10.59
CA SER A 600 -34.02 8.59 11.89
C SER A 600 -32.80 7.74 12.28
N PHE A 601 -32.83 6.44 11.98
CA PHE A 601 -31.73 5.51 12.21
C PHE A 601 -30.51 5.85 11.34
N PHE A 602 -30.74 6.13 10.05
CA PHE A 602 -29.73 6.59 9.11
C PHE A 602 -29.11 7.92 9.55
N GLN A 603 -29.92 8.89 10.01
CA GLN A 603 -29.42 10.16 10.52
C GLN A 603 -28.53 9.98 11.77
N LYS A 604 -28.89 9.09 12.69
CA LYS A 604 -28.06 8.74 13.87
C LYS A 604 -26.75 8.07 13.47
N ALA A 605 -26.76 7.20 12.46
CA ALA A 605 -25.55 6.57 11.93
C ALA A 605 -24.60 7.62 11.28
N ALA A 606 -25.15 8.59 10.56
CA ALA A 606 -24.37 9.67 9.94
C ALA A 606 -23.72 10.61 10.98
N SER A 607 -24.43 10.96 12.04
CA SER A 607 -23.88 11.81 13.11
C SER A 607 -22.75 11.10 13.86
N HIS A 608 -22.87 9.80 14.13
CA HIS A 608 -21.83 9.02 14.78
C HIS A 608 -20.51 9.01 14.00
N ILE A 609 -20.56 8.92 12.66
CA ILE A 609 -19.36 8.99 11.81
C ILE A 609 -18.76 10.39 11.78
N LYS A 610 -19.59 11.45 11.69
CA LYS A 610 -19.09 12.84 11.79
C LYS A 610 -18.39 13.08 13.12
N HIS A 611 -18.91 12.52 14.21
CA HIS A 611 -18.30 12.61 15.53
C HIS A 611 -17.00 11.80 15.63
N THR A 612 -16.93 10.56 15.12
CA THR A 612 -15.65 9.79 15.09
C THR A 612 -14.58 10.47 14.24
N ALA A 613 -14.96 11.08 13.11
CA ALA A 613 -14.06 11.91 12.30
C ALA A 613 -13.58 13.18 13.04
N SER A 614 -14.40 13.74 13.95
CA SER A 614 -14.00 14.85 14.81
C SER A 614 -13.16 14.44 16.02
N THR A 615 -13.42 13.28 16.63
CA THR A 615 -12.64 12.77 17.78
C THR A 615 -11.24 12.35 17.34
N ALA A 616 -11.08 11.83 16.12
CA ALA A 616 -9.77 11.58 15.50
C ALA A 616 -8.96 12.88 15.27
N LYS A 617 -9.61 14.06 15.20
CA LYS A 617 -8.91 15.37 15.16
C LYS A 617 -8.41 15.84 16.53
N ALA A 618 -8.95 15.31 17.63
CA ALA A 618 -8.62 15.76 18.99
C ALA A 618 -7.49 14.93 19.65
N GLY A 619 -7.16 13.75 19.12
CA GLY A 619 -6.18 12.82 19.72
C GLY A 619 -4.70 13.13 19.51
N ILE A 620 -4.34 14.29 18.93
CA ILE A 620 -2.96 14.71 18.68
C ILE A 620 -2.80 16.17 19.14
N SER A 621 -2.98 16.39 20.44
CA SER A 621 -2.58 17.63 21.10
C SER A 621 -1.67 17.26 22.27
N LEU A 622 -0.41 16.96 21.97
CA LEU A 622 0.67 17.13 22.94
C LEU A 622 1.26 18.50 22.62
N GLU A 623 0.85 19.50 23.40
CA GLU A 623 1.41 20.85 23.32
C GLU A 623 2.87 20.80 23.76
N ILE A 624 3.77 21.00 22.80
CA ILE A 624 5.12 21.50 23.08
C ILE A 624 5.04 22.99 22.80
N SER A 625 5.14 23.79 23.85
CA SER A 625 5.21 25.25 23.79
C SER A 625 6.51 25.67 23.11
N ILE A 626 6.39 26.15 21.87
CA ILE A 626 7.44 26.93 21.21
C ILE A 626 6.78 28.21 20.72
N ASP A 627 6.96 29.28 21.48
CA ASP A 627 6.81 30.64 21.00
C ASP A 627 7.92 30.93 19.99
N GLU A 628 7.54 31.12 18.73
CA GLU A 628 8.12 32.07 17.76
C GLU A 628 7.39 31.92 16.40
N SER A 629 6.35 32.72 16.20
CA SER A 629 5.86 33.26 14.91
C SER A 629 5.93 32.41 13.61
N GLY A 630 5.52 31.14 13.64
CA GLY A 630 5.34 30.31 12.43
C GLY A 630 4.30 29.21 12.60
N SER A 631 3.41 29.04 11.61
CA SER A 631 2.47 27.90 11.59
C SER A 631 3.22 26.63 11.20
N VAL A 632 2.99 25.52 11.91
CA VAL A 632 3.62 24.24 11.64
C VAL A 632 2.66 23.33 10.85
N TYR A 633 3.18 22.59 9.88
CA TYR A 633 2.39 21.64 9.11
C TYR A 633 1.93 20.46 9.99
N LYS A 634 0.62 20.24 10.11
CA LYS A 634 0.03 19.20 10.97
C LYS A 634 -0.21 17.85 10.27
N GLY A 635 0.02 17.77 8.97
CA GLY A 635 -0.29 16.57 8.17
C GLY A 635 -1.67 16.62 7.51
N SER A 636 -1.82 15.90 6.39
CA SER A 636 -3.10 15.75 5.71
C SER A 636 -4.01 14.71 6.37
N ASN A 637 -5.30 15.05 6.53
CA ASN A 637 -6.33 14.11 6.96
C ASN A 637 -6.69 13.05 5.89
N GLU A 638 -6.17 13.20 4.67
CA GLU A 638 -6.35 12.25 3.57
C GLU A 638 -5.17 11.27 3.43
N ARG A 639 -4.08 11.46 4.20
CA ARG A 639 -2.93 10.54 4.20
C ARG A 639 -3.36 9.18 4.74
N SER A 640 -2.94 8.09 4.07
CA SER A 640 -3.23 6.72 4.50
C SER A 640 -2.38 5.68 3.77
N PRO A 641 -1.92 4.61 4.45
CA PRO A 641 -0.97 3.64 3.91
C PRO A 641 -1.62 2.53 3.06
N VAL A 642 -2.55 2.90 2.18
CA VAL A 642 -3.35 1.92 1.40
C VAL A 642 -2.47 1.09 0.45
N PHE A 643 -1.53 1.74 -0.26
CA PHE A 643 -0.59 1.03 -1.14
C PHE A 643 0.43 0.19 -0.36
N HIS A 644 0.85 0.66 0.82
CA HIS A 644 1.68 -0.13 1.73
C HIS A 644 0.95 -1.40 2.18
N GLN A 645 -0.31 -1.31 2.63
CA GLN A 645 -1.11 -2.50 2.98
C GLN A 645 -1.23 -3.49 1.82
N PHE A 646 -1.39 -2.99 0.59
CA PHE A 646 -1.40 -3.86 -0.59
C PHE A 646 -0.09 -4.62 -0.75
N LEU A 647 1.06 -3.94 -0.71
CA LEU A 647 2.37 -4.60 -0.82
C LEU A 647 2.65 -5.55 0.36
N ASP A 648 2.17 -5.22 1.56
CA ASP A 648 2.25 -6.12 2.72
C ASP A 648 1.40 -7.38 2.47
N CYS A 649 0.16 -7.26 1.97
CA CYS A 649 -0.64 -8.40 1.54
C CYS A 649 0.05 -9.24 0.45
N VAL A 650 0.72 -8.61 -0.52
CA VAL A 650 1.53 -9.33 -1.53
C VAL A 650 2.67 -10.09 -0.85
N TYR A 651 3.36 -9.48 0.12
CA TYR A 651 4.37 -10.16 0.94
C TYR A 651 3.79 -11.36 1.71
N GLN A 652 2.59 -11.25 2.28
CA GLN A 652 1.93 -12.37 2.97
C GLN A 652 1.70 -13.56 2.02
N ILE A 653 1.21 -13.31 0.81
CA ILE A 653 0.95 -14.36 -0.20
C ILE A 653 2.27 -14.93 -0.71
N HIS A 654 3.24 -14.06 -1.04
CA HIS A 654 4.59 -14.45 -1.46
C HIS A 654 5.28 -15.35 -0.43
N ARG A 655 5.17 -15.05 0.87
CA ARG A 655 5.78 -15.86 1.93
C ARG A 655 5.19 -17.28 1.97
N GLN A 656 3.87 -17.41 1.78
CA GLN A 656 3.21 -18.72 1.77
C GLN A 656 3.50 -19.50 0.47
N HIS A 657 3.88 -18.81 -0.61
CA HIS A 657 4.12 -19.38 -1.94
C HIS A 657 5.46 -18.93 -2.55
N PRO A 658 6.61 -19.25 -1.93
CA PRO A 658 7.89 -18.65 -2.25
C PRO A 658 8.39 -18.94 -3.67
N SER A 659 7.98 -20.03 -4.32
CA SER A 659 8.40 -20.37 -5.68
C SER A 659 7.51 -19.82 -6.80
N MET A 660 6.43 -19.10 -6.44
CA MET A 660 5.35 -18.74 -7.38
C MET A 660 5.48 -17.32 -7.93
N PHE A 661 6.41 -16.54 -7.41
CA PHE A 661 6.64 -15.15 -7.79
C PHE A 661 8.03 -14.97 -8.37
N GLU A 662 8.12 -14.30 -9.51
CA GLU A 662 9.40 -13.98 -10.15
C GLU A 662 10.15 -12.90 -9.38
N PHE A 663 9.44 -11.98 -8.74
CA PHE A 663 10.04 -10.94 -7.92
C PHE A 663 10.26 -11.40 -6.47
N ASN A 664 11.29 -10.85 -5.82
CA ASN A 664 11.62 -11.12 -4.43
C ASN A 664 11.12 -10.01 -3.46
N SER A 665 11.30 -10.19 -2.15
CA SER A 665 10.92 -9.19 -1.12
C SER A 665 11.62 -7.82 -1.31
N ARG A 666 12.85 -7.81 -1.86
CA ARG A 666 13.59 -6.56 -2.15
C ARG A 666 12.86 -5.71 -3.20
N PHE A 667 12.26 -6.33 -4.22
CA PHE A 667 11.44 -5.63 -5.20
C PHE A 667 10.29 -4.88 -4.53
N LEU A 668 9.53 -5.55 -3.66
CA LEU A 668 8.39 -4.96 -2.95
C LEU A 668 8.81 -3.80 -2.03
N LYS A 669 9.87 -3.98 -1.23
CA LYS A 669 10.42 -2.90 -0.36
C LYS A 669 10.85 -1.68 -1.19
N ARG A 670 11.55 -1.91 -2.30
CA ARG A 670 12.07 -0.83 -3.16
C ARG A 670 10.94 -0.12 -3.89
N LEU A 671 9.87 -0.84 -4.27
CA LEU A 671 8.68 -0.26 -4.87
C LEU A 671 7.95 0.65 -3.89
N LEU A 672 7.80 0.20 -2.64
CA LEU A 672 7.23 1.03 -1.57
C LEU A 672 8.05 2.30 -1.36
N TYR A 673 9.38 2.18 -1.28
CA TYR A 673 10.28 3.33 -1.18
C TYR A 673 10.08 4.33 -2.33
N HIS A 674 10.07 3.84 -3.58
CA HIS A 674 9.92 4.74 -4.73
C HIS A 674 8.54 5.36 -4.88
N SER A 675 7.50 4.75 -4.32
CA SER A 675 6.17 5.38 -4.21
C SER A 675 6.15 6.64 -3.35
N TYR A 676 7.11 6.78 -2.42
CA TYR A 676 7.26 7.95 -1.56
C TYR A 676 8.36 8.90 -2.02
N SER A 677 9.45 8.38 -2.58
CA SER A 677 10.68 9.14 -2.87
C SER A 677 10.50 10.33 -3.81
N CYS A 678 9.48 10.29 -4.68
CA CYS A 678 9.26 11.24 -5.77
C CYS A 678 10.52 11.46 -6.65
N GLN A 679 11.33 10.40 -6.80
CA GLN A 679 12.48 10.36 -7.73
C GLN A 679 12.05 10.03 -9.16
N TYR A 680 10.92 9.37 -9.34
CA TYR A 680 10.37 8.96 -10.63
C TYR A 680 8.96 9.52 -10.81
N GLY A 681 8.51 9.63 -12.06
CA GLY A 681 7.23 10.27 -12.37
C GLY A 681 5.98 9.41 -12.15
N ASN A 682 6.09 8.07 -12.10
CA ASN A 682 4.91 7.17 -12.14
C ASN A 682 3.92 7.42 -11.01
N PHE A 683 4.42 7.61 -9.79
CA PHE A 683 3.60 7.77 -8.58
C PHE A 683 3.30 9.24 -8.26
N LEU A 684 3.54 10.16 -9.19
CA LEU A 684 3.07 11.55 -9.07
C LEU A 684 1.60 11.66 -9.51
N CYS A 685 0.94 12.72 -9.03
CA CYS A 685 -0.48 13.03 -9.26
C CYS A 685 -1.45 11.97 -8.67
N ASP A 686 -2.75 12.21 -8.82
CA ASP A 686 -3.82 11.35 -8.30
C ASP A 686 -4.62 10.60 -9.38
N SER A 687 -4.39 10.90 -10.65
CA SER A 687 -5.12 10.27 -11.77
C SER A 687 -4.31 10.25 -13.07
N GLU A 688 -4.69 9.35 -13.98
CA GLU A 688 -4.15 9.32 -15.35
C GLU A 688 -4.36 10.65 -16.08
N ARG A 689 -5.55 11.24 -15.92
CA ARG A 689 -5.87 12.56 -16.46
C ARG A 689 -4.86 13.61 -16.02
N GLU A 690 -4.57 13.69 -14.73
CA GLU A 690 -3.60 14.67 -14.21
C GLU A 690 -2.20 14.44 -14.78
N ARG A 691 -1.74 13.19 -14.85
CA ARG A 691 -0.44 12.87 -15.46
C ARG A 691 -0.37 13.29 -16.93
N LYS A 692 -1.42 13.00 -17.72
CA LYS A 692 -1.48 13.41 -19.14
C LYS A 692 -1.67 14.92 -19.33
N SER A 693 -2.32 15.61 -18.38
CA SER A 693 -2.53 17.06 -18.45
C SER A 693 -1.25 17.86 -18.18
N ASN A 694 -0.29 17.27 -17.47
CA ASN A 694 1.04 17.87 -17.28
C ASN A 694 1.88 17.56 -18.53
N GLU A 695 1.84 18.47 -19.51
CA GLU A 695 2.52 18.29 -20.79
C GLU A 695 3.98 17.89 -20.60
N GLY A 696 4.32 16.69 -21.06
CA GLY A 696 5.68 16.19 -21.03
C GLY A 696 6.14 15.62 -19.70
N LEU A 697 5.27 15.31 -18.71
CA LEU A 697 5.70 14.59 -17.50
C LEU A 697 6.51 13.34 -17.85
N GLU A 698 6.02 12.50 -18.76
CA GLU A 698 6.72 11.30 -19.22
C GLU A 698 8.02 11.61 -19.98
N LYS A 699 8.10 12.78 -20.63
CA LYS A 699 9.30 13.24 -21.37
C LYS A 699 10.34 13.90 -20.47
N GLN A 700 9.91 14.48 -19.36
CA GLN A 700 10.72 15.25 -18.41
C GLN A 700 11.18 14.41 -17.22
N THR A 701 10.55 13.26 -16.99
CA THR A 701 10.84 12.39 -15.85
C THR A 701 11.15 10.97 -16.31
N THR A 702 11.87 10.22 -15.47
CA THR A 702 12.18 8.80 -15.74
C THR A 702 11.09 7.90 -15.15
N SER A 703 10.75 6.82 -15.86
CA SER A 703 9.89 5.76 -15.33
C SER A 703 10.60 4.98 -14.22
N VAL A 704 9.92 4.71 -13.11
CA VAL A 704 10.42 3.83 -12.04
C VAL A 704 10.66 2.41 -12.55
N TRP A 705 9.99 1.99 -13.63
CA TRP A 705 10.19 0.66 -14.20
C TRP A 705 11.60 0.49 -14.80
N ALA A 706 12.22 1.57 -15.29
CA ALA A 706 13.61 1.59 -15.74
C ALA A 706 14.58 1.20 -14.64
N HIS A 707 14.32 1.67 -13.42
CA HIS A 707 15.07 1.30 -12.23
C HIS A 707 15.05 -0.23 -12.06
N PHE A 708 13.87 -0.85 -12.06
CA PHE A 708 13.74 -2.28 -11.79
C PHE A 708 14.27 -3.16 -12.93
N LEU A 709 13.97 -2.80 -14.18
CA LEU A 709 14.36 -3.61 -15.34
C LEU A 709 15.86 -3.55 -15.62
N SER A 710 16.50 -2.40 -15.40
CA SER A 710 17.97 -2.27 -15.54
C SER A 710 18.75 -3.12 -14.53
N ARG A 711 18.14 -3.49 -13.40
CA ARG A 711 18.76 -4.28 -12.32
C ARG A 711 17.94 -5.51 -11.98
N ARG A 712 17.31 -6.12 -13.00
CA ARG A 712 16.41 -7.28 -12.86
C ARG A 712 16.98 -8.40 -11.98
N SER A 713 18.29 -8.67 -12.07
CA SER A 713 18.96 -9.70 -11.28
C SER A 713 18.88 -9.47 -9.76
N GLU A 714 18.83 -8.23 -9.28
CA GLU A 714 18.66 -7.93 -7.86
C GLU A 714 17.23 -8.21 -7.36
N PHE A 715 16.26 -8.17 -8.27
CA PHE A 715 14.84 -8.26 -7.96
C PHE A 715 14.23 -9.62 -8.29
N THR A 716 14.97 -10.45 -9.03
CA THR A 716 14.54 -11.81 -9.38
C THR A 716 14.66 -12.72 -8.16
N ASN A 717 13.65 -13.55 -7.97
CA ASN A 717 13.60 -14.59 -6.96
C ASN A 717 14.27 -15.87 -7.51
N PRO A 718 15.38 -16.35 -6.91
CA PRO A 718 16.08 -17.54 -7.38
C PRO A 718 15.25 -18.83 -7.29
N THR A 719 14.22 -18.87 -6.44
CA THR A 719 13.35 -20.04 -6.26
C THR A 719 12.14 -20.03 -7.18
N TYR A 720 12.00 -19.01 -8.03
CA TYR A 720 10.88 -18.91 -8.96
C TYR A 720 10.87 -20.06 -9.95
N ASP A 721 9.77 -20.82 -9.94
CA ASP A 721 9.54 -21.93 -10.84
C ASP A 721 8.38 -21.61 -11.76
N ARG A 722 8.71 -21.17 -12.98
CA ARG A 722 7.72 -20.81 -14.01
C ARG A 722 6.81 -21.99 -14.38
N VAL A 723 7.30 -23.23 -14.31
CA VAL A 723 6.53 -24.42 -14.68
C VAL A 723 5.52 -24.77 -13.59
N LYS A 724 5.89 -24.56 -12.32
CA LYS A 724 4.99 -24.76 -11.17
C LYS A 724 4.01 -23.62 -10.95
N ASN A 725 4.03 -22.55 -11.75
CA ASN A 725 3.19 -21.38 -11.57
C ASN A 725 1.70 -21.69 -11.87
N ILE A 726 1.03 -22.39 -10.94
CA ILE A 726 -0.37 -22.84 -11.01
C ILE A 726 -1.33 -21.68 -11.20
N ASP A 727 -2.50 -21.96 -11.77
CA ASP A 727 -3.46 -20.95 -12.20
C ASP A 727 -4.00 -20.08 -11.05
N ALA A 728 -4.52 -20.71 -9.99
CA ALA A 728 -5.10 -20.02 -8.84
C ALA A 728 -4.31 -20.29 -7.55
N LEU A 729 -3.90 -19.22 -6.86
CA LEU A 729 -3.24 -19.29 -5.56
C LEU A 729 -4.25 -19.13 -4.42
N PHE A 730 -4.43 -20.20 -3.65
CA PHE A 730 -5.12 -20.16 -2.36
C PHE A 730 -4.11 -20.00 -1.23
N PHE A 731 -4.47 -19.27 -0.19
CA PHE A 731 -3.59 -18.96 0.94
C PHE A 731 -4.39 -18.96 2.25
N ASN A 732 -3.70 -19.08 3.37
CA ASN A 732 -4.30 -18.95 4.68
C ASN A 732 -4.29 -17.49 5.12
N TYR A 733 -5.46 -16.83 5.08
CA TYR A 733 -5.61 -15.43 5.49
C TYR A 733 -5.46 -15.22 7.01
N SER A 734 -5.50 -16.27 7.83
CA SER A 734 -5.29 -16.18 9.28
C SER A 734 -3.81 -16.21 9.65
N GLU A 735 -2.95 -16.77 8.79
CA GLU A 735 -1.51 -16.84 8.99
C GLU A 735 -0.83 -15.57 8.45
N VAL A 736 -1.00 -14.46 9.18
CA VAL A 736 -0.33 -13.17 8.87
C VAL A 736 0.86 -12.96 9.80
N LYS A 737 1.98 -12.50 9.25
CA LYS A 737 3.22 -12.21 10.01
C LYS A 737 3.73 -10.81 9.70
N TRP A 738 4.43 -10.19 10.64
CA TRP A 738 5.06 -8.89 10.42
C TRP A 738 6.13 -8.98 9.32
N TRP A 739 6.12 -8.01 8.41
CA TRP A 739 7.16 -7.83 7.39
C TRP A 739 8.43 -7.23 8.00
N TYR A 740 9.11 -8.01 8.85
CA TYR A 740 10.23 -7.56 9.68
C TYR A 740 11.34 -6.86 8.86
N GLU A 741 11.61 -7.33 7.63
CA GLU A 741 12.59 -6.75 6.72
C GLU A 741 12.27 -5.30 6.33
N LEU A 742 10.99 -4.97 6.15
CA LEU A 742 10.55 -3.61 5.82
C LEU A 742 10.75 -2.68 7.02
N TYR A 743 10.44 -3.16 8.23
CA TYR A 743 10.60 -2.40 9.46
C TYR A 743 12.06 -2.34 9.97
N GLY A 744 12.99 -2.98 9.24
CA GLY A 744 14.41 -3.02 9.58
C GLY A 744 14.69 -3.69 10.92
N ARG A 745 13.84 -4.63 11.34
CA ARG A 745 13.92 -5.40 12.58
C ARG A 745 14.31 -6.85 12.30
N SER A 746 14.59 -7.65 13.33
CA SER A 746 14.74 -9.09 13.16
C SER A 746 13.38 -9.80 13.16
N ASP A 747 13.33 -11.00 12.60
CA ASP A 747 12.11 -11.81 12.60
C ASP A 747 11.72 -12.18 14.04
N GLU A 748 12.71 -12.48 14.89
CA GLU A 748 12.50 -12.80 16.31
C GLU A 748 11.88 -11.63 17.07
N GLU A 749 12.31 -10.39 16.80
CA GLU A 749 11.82 -9.18 17.46
C GLU A 749 10.34 -8.92 17.13
N MET A 750 9.96 -9.09 15.85
CA MET A 750 8.62 -8.76 15.38
C MET A 750 7.64 -9.92 15.46
N ASN A 751 8.08 -11.16 15.23
CA ASN A 751 7.24 -12.35 15.14
C ASN A 751 7.47 -13.37 16.28
N GLY A 752 8.42 -13.13 17.19
CA GLY A 752 8.68 -13.98 18.36
C GLY A 752 9.48 -15.26 18.06
N LEU A 753 9.96 -15.91 19.13
CA LEU A 753 10.89 -17.05 19.05
C LEU A 753 10.26 -18.37 18.59
N SER A 754 8.95 -18.60 18.78
CA SER A 754 8.29 -19.85 18.38
C SER A 754 8.39 -20.10 16.87
N ASN A 755 8.28 -19.04 16.07
CA ASN A 755 8.41 -19.09 14.61
C ASN A 755 9.85 -19.42 14.17
N SER A 756 10.86 -18.91 14.87
CA SER A 756 12.28 -19.17 14.56
C SER A 756 12.71 -20.58 14.94
N VAL A 757 12.05 -21.17 15.95
CA VAL A 757 12.23 -22.58 16.34
C VAL A 757 11.61 -23.51 15.30
N GLU A 758 10.38 -23.25 14.84
CA GLU A 758 9.76 -23.99 13.73
C GLU A 758 10.58 -23.91 12.44
N LYS A 759 11.13 -22.73 12.10
CA LYS A 759 12.03 -22.55 10.96
C LYS A 759 13.33 -23.35 11.13
N LYS A 760 13.96 -23.32 12.31
CA LYS A 760 15.13 -24.15 12.62
C LYS A 760 14.82 -25.64 12.54
N PHE A 761 13.64 -26.08 13.00
CA PHE A 761 13.21 -27.47 12.86
C PHE A 761 12.95 -27.84 11.39
N ALA A 762 12.36 -26.96 10.59
CA ALA A 762 12.17 -27.17 9.16
C ALA A 762 13.52 -27.24 8.40
N GLU A 763 14.47 -26.37 8.74
CA GLU A 763 15.84 -26.37 8.18
C GLU A 763 16.62 -27.62 8.60
N LEU A 764 16.48 -28.08 9.86
CA LEU A 764 17.07 -29.33 10.35
C LEU A 764 16.45 -30.57 9.65
N ASN A 765 15.14 -30.56 9.40
CA ASN A 765 14.45 -31.64 8.68
C ASN A 765 14.80 -31.66 7.18
N MET A 766 15.09 -30.52 6.56
CA MET A 766 15.59 -30.46 5.18
C MET A 766 17.06 -30.91 5.07
N GLY A 767 17.87 -30.71 6.11
CA GLY A 767 19.25 -31.22 6.17
C GLY A 767 19.34 -32.74 6.38
N ALA A 768 18.36 -33.34 7.06
CA ALA A 768 18.32 -34.78 7.33
C ALA A 768 17.96 -35.62 6.09
N ASN A 769 17.19 -35.07 5.15
CA ASN A 769 16.77 -35.77 3.92
C ASN A 769 17.84 -35.80 2.81
N GLY A 770 18.99 -35.15 3.01
CA GLY A 770 20.11 -35.16 2.06
C GLY A 770 21.21 -36.19 2.34
N ARG A 771 21.11 -36.99 3.41
CA ARG A 771 22.20 -37.88 3.86
C ARG A 771 21.78 -39.22 4.45
N LEU A 772 20.63 -39.76 4.03
CA LEU A 772 20.21 -41.13 4.39
C LEU A 772 19.79 -41.91 3.13
N ASN A 773 20.75 -42.13 2.24
CA ASN A 773 20.73 -43.20 1.26
C ASN A 773 22.17 -43.72 1.13
N GLU A 774 22.62 -44.47 2.15
CA GLU A 774 23.72 -45.45 2.10
C GLU A 774 24.16 -45.80 3.54
N ILE A 775 23.38 -46.58 4.29
CA ILE A 775 23.94 -47.60 5.19
C ILE A 775 23.03 -48.83 5.10
N ARG A 776 23.66 -49.95 4.75
CA ARG A 776 23.09 -51.26 4.46
C ARG A 776 22.25 -51.84 5.60
N LEU A 777 21.16 -52.48 5.19
CA LEU A 777 20.52 -53.60 5.87
C LEU A 777 21.54 -54.72 6.14
N SER A 778 21.90 -54.93 7.39
CA SER A 778 22.17 -56.26 7.94
C SER A 778 22.20 -56.20 9.46
N GLN A 779 21.35 -57.06 10.07
CA GLN A 779 21.29 -57.40 11.49
C GLN A 779 20.56 -56.40 12.39
N PHE A 780 19.26 -56.64 12.67
CA PHE A 780 18.71 -56.51 14.03
C PHE A 780 17.43 -57.38 14.15
N ASP A 781 17.39 -58.12 15.24
CA ASP A 781 16.52 -59.24 15.62
C ASP A 781 15.11 -58.79 16.08
N PRO A 782 14.00 -59.34 15.55
CA PRO A 782 12.64 -58.99 15.94
C PRO A 782 12.19 -59.83 17.14
N SER A 783 12.72 -59.54 18.32
CA SER A 783 12.27 -60.22 19.55
C SER A 783 12.42 -59.36 20.81
N ARG A 784 12.05 -58.08 20.75
CA ARG A 784 11.83 -57.21 21.93
C ARG A 784 11.13 -55.94 21.49
N ASP A 785 9.81 -55.87 21.66
CA ASP A 785 9.06 -54.63 21.92
C ASP A 785 7.56 -54.90 22.10
N HIS A 786 7.22 -55.75 23.07
CA HIS A 786 5.83 -55.93 23.53
C HIS A 786 5.49 -55.13 24.79
N ALA A 787 6.33 -54.17 25.21
CA ALA A 787 6.16 -53.45 26.47
C ALA A 787 5.92 -51.93 26.34
N PHE A 788 5.91 -51.35 25.13
CA PHE A 788 5.76 -49.89 24.96
C PHE A 788 4.38 -49.45 24.44
N SER A 789 3.51 -50.40 24.08
CA SER A 789 2.17 -50.11 23.53
C SER A 789 1.06 -50.08 24.59
N GLU A 790 1.29 -50.59 25.82
CA GLU A 790 0.26 -50.58 26.88
C GLU A 790 0.31 -49.33 27.77
N GLU A 791 1.41 -48.58 27.78
CA GLU A 791 1.56 -47.41 28.66
C GLU A 791 1.05 -46.10 28.04
N LEU A 792 0.84 -46.05 26.72
CA LEU A 792 0.22 -44.91 26.04
C LEU A 792 -1.32 -44.95 26.05
N SER A 793 -1.94 -46.14 26.09
CA SER A 793 -3.41 -46.26 26.15
C SER A 793 -3.99 -45.96 27.53
N ARG A 794 -3.18 -45.98 28.61
CA ARG A 794 -3.66 -45.74 29.98
C ARG A 794 -3.63 -44.25 30.41
N LYS A 795 -3.00 -43.37 29.62
CA LYS A 795 -2.94 -41.91 29.91
C LYS A 795 -3.98 -41.06 29.16
N HIS A 796 -4.82 -41.65 28.31
CA HIS A 796 -5.85 -40.93 27.57
C HIS A 796 -7.27 -41.07 28.14
N GLN A 797 -7.43 -41.64 29.34
CA GLN A 797 -8.74 -41.89 29.95
C GLN A 797 -8.90 -41.31 31.38
N LEU A 798 -8.14 -40.26 31.71
CA LEU A 798 -8.22 -39.55 33.00
C LEU A 798 -8.17 -38.02 32.87
N THR A 799 -8.78 -37.48 31.81
CA THR A 799 -9.10 -36.04 31.70
C THR A 799 -10.47 -35.84 31.03
N GLN A 800 -11.49 -36.49 31.59
CA GLN A 800 -12.90 -36.07 31.49
C GLN A 800 -13.60 -36.54 32.77
N ASP A 801 -13.55 -35.69 33.80
CA ASP A 801 -14.57 -35.46 34.83
C ASP A 801 -14.35 -34.02 35.37
#